data_AF-A0A1V5PZY1-F1
#
_entry.id   AF-A0A1V5PZY1-F1
#
_cell.length_a   1.000
_cell.length_b   1.000
_cell.length_c   1.000
_cell.angle_alpha   90.00
_cell.angle_beta   90.00
_cell.angle_gamma   90.00
#
_symmetry.space_group_name_H-M   'P 1'
#
loop_
_entity.id
_entity.type
_entity.pdbx_description
1 polymer ?
#
loop_
_entity_poly.entity_id
_entity_poly.type
_entity_poly.pdbx_seq_one_letter_code
_entity_poly.pdbx_strand_id
1 'polypeptide(L)'
;MPTLLICPNCSFESPPGMLFCGMCGARLARACSTCGFHNPPEFRFCGMCGAPLEPAPAAEGLLPAVVAQGASSVEIPAPSLLTSEPGATQLEGERRVATIIIADVRGSTQILEQVGTERWVELMNHVLQLLEAEVYRLGGEISQFRGDGLVAFFGASAVHEDDPERAVMAALRMQRAAKAYAAELAGQGLELSLRIGVNTGDVIVASVGGQSYREDTAMGEAITVAARMESSAEPGTVLVSESTYRLAQPYFAWEPLGEISVKGLREPVTVYRPLALATDTDLILREELYRLTPPLIGREREFAQLVRCIEALQGRRGGIALITGEKGMGKSFLVTQVREHLTREAMLRAEARHRDAQLAAVGVEAPLPPDALWLRGRCRSYDQSWPYSMWRDMLQNWLNMRRDEPREALRDRLREQTQQLWGEDFVETYPFLAALLALPLEEGIIERVSHLDAESLKRQFFHAIRSWVVALAQRSPLVLFFSDVHWVDNTSLELLQHCLPLCDTQPLLWLVVFRPDRSSPVWHFRHYVGTEYPHRLTQISIPPLNAAESLELLDWLIGVRTLPERVSQLVLQRAEGNPYYLHELANALIAQGVLVRDTDTGEWQLTRPLTSLDLPDSLQTLLLARLDRLEAEVRHVLQAAAVIGAVFWQKALRALTQDESALKQHLTQLQREQLIEERQLVPDLGMEYAFTSLLLREVAYDSLLSTQRASYHLKVAEALEPLLDSSKEHPQRYGMVAYHYRQAGSLEKALDLTLKAAEQARRVYANAEALEHYSHALTLLDSLKQNAVSEEARYVLDRQRLSILNLRRETAYLLGEIESGRNDARTMLELAQQLERDPALMVDALLEQPGVGSIQGREEIVTGVDLAYRALELARQLGDAHREMRALMALVNLHNLRNDPAWRWTGEQALELARRLGDQRSEVTTLLRMGEAYGADDLEHSMACLEAALPIAKGLHDKSAEIRLLSALGTPLERQGDYYRLLTEMGEKRLQLSREIGNRYAEGSALMNCGQIRGLWLGDYASGLELEEEALRILENIVGRLYPLLRLVQLHTEMGNFGAALAALAEAQPAGEREIRDMGRAGLGLVSAILFNAMGDEAHLQQALDAAGWVHRMATDSLVSQQYKMAALCEIAESHLCLLVVADENEQAAHRVEALNASGAAFDLYQGFGFVQIVECTSEEILFRHALALQANGRVEEAQDMLRRAHAEMQRKHAFIPESSIFYHTYLEAIALHREIQIAYDGLPSLANPTGNS
;
A
#
# COMPACT_ATOMS: atom_id res chain seq x y z
N MET A 1 25.26 -50.04 -12.38
CA MET A 1 24.32 -49.17 -11.65
C MET A 1 24.64 -49.27 -10.17
N PRO A 2 25.01 -48.20 -9.47
CA PRO A 2 25.22 -48.23 -8.04
C PRO A 2 23.86 -48.26 -7.32
N THR A 3 23.68 -49.23 -6.44
CA THR A 3 22.46 -49.47 -5.66
C THR A 3 22.17 -48.29 -4.73
N LEU A 4 20.92 -47.79 -4.73
CA LEU A 4 20.42 -46.78 -3.80
C LEU A 4 20.61 -47.26 -2.35
N LEU A 5 21.13 -46.39 -1.48
CA LEU A 5 21.31 -46.68 -0.05
C LEU A 5 20.12 -46.15 0.72
N ILE A 6 19.24 -47.05 1.17
CA ILE A 6 18.10 -46.68 2.01
C ILE A 6 18.58 -46.52 3.45
N CYS A 7 18.31 -45.36 4.04
CA CYS A 7 18.66 -45.10 5.42
C CYS A 7 17.91 -46.02 6.38
N PRO A 8 18.58 -46.84 7.20
CA PRO A 8 17.89 -47.75 8.11
C PRO A 8 17.19 -47.02 9.28
N ASN A 9 17.49 -45.73 9.50
CA ASN A 9 16.91 -44.94 10.59
C ASN A 9 15.64 -44.17 10.19
N CYS A 10 15.59 -43.62 8.98
CA CYS A 10 14.45 -42.81 8.52
C CYS A 10 13.90 -43.21 7.15
N SER A 11 14.40 -44.31 6.57
CA SER A 11 14.00 -44.86 5.27
C SER A 11 14.22 -43.95 4.06
N PHE A 12 14.95 -42.84 4.22
CA PHE A 12 15.27 -41.93 3.12
C PHE A 12 16.25 -42.57 2.13
N GLU A 13 15.89 -42.58 0.84
CA GLU A 13 16.72 -43.08 -0.26
C GLU A 13 17.86 -42.11 -0.55
N SER A 14 19.05 -42.42 -0.06
CA SER A 14 20.20 -41.55 -0.20
C SER A 14 20.94 -41.84 -1.52
N PRO A 15 21.40 -40.78 -2.23
CA PRO A 15 22.20 -40.94 -3.44
C PRO A 15 23.45 -41.82 -3.20
N PRO A 16 23.87 -42.62 -4.18
CA PRO A 16 25.02 -43.51 -4.03
C PRO A 16 26.31 -42.74 -3.76
N GLY A 17 27.08 -43.18 -2.75
CA GLY A 17 28.32 -42.54 -2.30
C GLY A 17 28.18 -41.66 -1.05
N MET A 18 26.96 -41.39 -0.58
CA MET A 18 26.73 -40.68 0.67
C MET A 18 27.14 -41.51 1.90
N LEU A 19 27.98 -40.93 2.77
CA LEU A 19 28.45 -41.56 4.01
C LEU A 19 27.45 -41.43 5.17
N PHE A 20 26.61 -40.41 5.11
CA PHE A 20 25.57 -40.10 6.08
C PHE A 20 24.28 -39.73 5.36
N CYS A 21 23.14 -39.99 5.99
CA CYS A 21 21.84 -39.62 5.48
C CYS A 21 21.68 -38.11 5.54
N GLY A 22 21.38 -37.48 4.39
CA GLY A 22 21.17 -36.03 4.31
C GLY A 22 19.96 -35.52 5.12
N MET A 23 19.04 -36.41 5.53
CA MET A 23 17.84 -36.03 6.29
C MET A 23 17.99 -36.15 7.81
N CYS A 24 18.66 -37.21 8.31
CA CYS A 24 18.73 -37.47 9.75
C CYS A 24 20.15 -37.62 10.30
N GLY A 25 21.17 -37.51 9.46
CA GLY A 25 22.58 -37.64 9.85
C GLY A 25 23.04 -39.06 10.19
N ALA A 26 22.17 -40.08 10.08
CA ALA A 26 22.55 -41.46 10.34
C ALA A 26 23.58 -41.97 9.32
N ARG A 27 24.59 -42.70 9.79
CA ARG A 27 25.70 -43.18 8.93
C ARG A 27 25.23 -44.31 8.02
N LEU A 28 25.44 -44.15 6.71
CA LEU A 28 24.94 -45.06 5.66
C LEU A 28 26.01 -45.97 5.07
N ALA A 29 27.28 -45.68 5.31
CA ALA A 29 28.39 -46.54 4.90
C ALA A 29 29.54 -46.47 5.91
N ARG A 30 30.26 -47.57 6.05
CA ARG A 30 31.46 -47.66 6.89
C ARG A 30 32.69 -47.93 6.03
N ALA A 31 33.74 -47.14 6.25
CA ALA A 31 35.01 -47.37 5.60
C ALA A 31 35.67 -48.63 6.18
N CYS A 32 36.23 -49.48 5.32
CA CYS A 32 37.13 -50.53 5.76
C CYS A 32 38.41 -49.90 6.31
N SER A 33 38.82 -50.28 7.52
CA SER A 33 40.06 -49.79 8.14
C SER A 33 41.33 -50.20 7.39
N THR A 34 41.27 -51.25 6.57
CA THR A 34 42.43 -51.76 5.83
C THR A 34 42.63 -51.08 4.47
N CYS A 35 41.56 -50.79 3.73
CA CYS A 35 41.67 -50.26 2.36
C CYS A 35 40.88 -48.98 2.10
N GLY A 36 40.15 -48.45 3.09
CA GLY A 36 39.36 -47.23 2.96
C GLY A 36 38.08 -47.36 2.14
N PHE A 37 37.79 -48.52 1.54
CA PHE A 37 36.59 -48.71 0.74
C PHE A 37 35.33 -48.62 1.62
N HIS A 38 34.32 -47.87 1.16
CA HIS A 38 33.06 -47.69 1.87
C HIS A 38 32.12 -48.87 1.61
N ASN A 39 31.82 -49.61 2.67
CA ASN A 39 30.96 -50.78 2.64
C ASN A 39 29.60 -50.43 3.26
N PRO A 40 28.51 -51.04 2.79
CA PRO A 40 27.23 -50.97 3.48
C PRO A 40 27.36 -51.40 4.96
N PRO A 41 26.54 -50.82 5.87
CA PRO A 41 26.65 -51.06 7.30
C PRO A 41 26.49 -52.55 7.66
N GLU A 42 25.58 -53.24 6.96
CA GLU A 42 25.25 -54.66 7.14
C GLU A 42 26.27 -55.68 6.61
N PHE A 43 27.32 -55.24 5.91
CA PHE A 43 28.36 -56.19 5.50
C PHE A 43 29.02 -56.80 6.76
N ARG A 44 29.79 -57.88 6.66
CA ARG A 44 30.66 -58.32 7.78
C ARG A 44 32.14 -58.28 7.42
N PHE A 45 32.42 -58.14 6.13
CA PHE A 45 33.74 -58.06 5.53
C PHE A 45 33.72 -57.02 4.42
N CYS A 46 34.87 -56.43 4.10
CA CYS A 46 34.96 -55.43 3.05
C CYS A 46 34.70 -56.07 1.68
N GLY A 47 33.76 -55.52 0.92
CA GLY A 47 33.44 -55.96 -0.44
C GLY A 47 34.55 -55.71 -1.47
N MET A 48 35.60 -54.97 -1.12
CA MET A 48 36.77 -54.74 -1.98
C MET A 48 37.95 -55.64 -1.57
N CYS A 49 38.37 -55.63 -0.30
CA CYS A 49 39.58 -56.35 0.14
C CYS A 49 39.32 -57.60 1.00
N GLY A 50 38.06 -57.89 1.38
CA GLY A 50 37.69 -59.07 2.17
C GLY A 50 37.99 -58.99 3.68
N ALA A 51 38.52 -57.87 4.19
CA ALA A 51 38.85 -57.73 5.63
C ALA A 51 37.59 -57.66 6.52
N PRO A 52 37.54 -58.33 7.70
CA PRO A 52 36.40 -58.30 8.61
C PRO A 52 36.12 -56.89 9.16
N LEU A 53 34.84 -56.58 9.36
CA LEU A 53 34.31 -55.25 9.71
C LEU A 53 33.46 -55.25 11.01
N GLU A 54 33.46 -56.33 11.82
CA GLU A 54 32.61 -56.51 13.02
C GLU A 54 33.25 -56.12 14.39
N PRO A 55 32.44 -55.90 15.47
CA PRO A 55 32.63 -54.80 16.44
C PRO A 55 32.83 -55.20 17.94
N ALA A 56 33.41 -54.30 18.77
CA ALA A 56 33.16 -54.03 20.23
C ALA A 56 34.27 -53.08 20.84
N PRO A 57 34.16 -52.53 22.08
CA PRO A 57 33.35 -51.38 22.51
C PRO A 57 34.13 -50.24 23.24
N ALA A 58 33.47 -49.08 23.37
CA ALA A 58 33.50 -48.00 24.39
C ALA A 58 34.78 -47.64 25.21
N ALA A 59 35.18 -46.36 25.18
CA ALA A 59 35.68 -45.50 26.28
C ALA A 59 36.23 -44.18 25.68
N GLU A 60 35.62 -43.01 25.95
CA GLU A 60 36.02 -42.04 27.00
C GLU A 60 37.43 -41.42 26.85
N GLY A 61 37.46 -40.07 26.85
CA GLY A 61 38.49 -39.33 27.56
C GLY A 61 39.56 -38.57 26.75
N LEU A 62 39.47 -37.25 26.87
CA LEU A 62 40.58 -36.30 27.16
C LEU A 62 41.54 -35.84 26.04
N LEU A 63 41.53 -34.49 25.89
CA LEU A 63 42.60 -33.54 25.52
C LEU A 63 44.03 -34.01 25.90
N PRO A 64 45.14 -33.57 25.24
CA PRO A 64 45.61 -32.17 25.35
C PRO A 64 46.51 -31.57 24.23
N ALA A 65 46.83 -30.30 24.46
CA ALA A 65 47.66 -29.35 23.72
C ALA A 65 49.16 -29.70 23.56
N VAL A 66 49.82 -29.03 22.60
CA VAL A 66 51.27 -28.70 22.53
C VAL A 66 51.34 -27.38 21.69
N VAL A 67 51.63 -26.18 22.19
CA VAL A 67 52.83 -25.51 22.77
C VAL A 67 54.03 -25.34 21.82
N ALA A 68 54.37 -24.06 21.54
CA ALA A 68 55.71 -23.42 21.36
C ALA A 68 55.63 -22.35 20.24
N GLN A 69 55.50 -21.04 20.51
CA GLN A 69 56.49 -20.05 21.01
C GLN A 69 57.80 -19.93 20.20
N GLY A 70 58.06 -18.70 19.74
CA GLY A 70 59.36 -18.18 19.32
C GLY A 70 59.23 -16.73 18.84
N ALA A 71 59.56 -15.77 19.70
CA ALA A 71 59.39 -14.34 19.49
C ALA A 71 60.70 -13.62 19.07
N SER A 72 60.51 -12.55 18.28
CA SER A 72 61.24 -11.26 18.24
C SER A 72 62.71 -11.20 17.83
N SER A 73 63.01 -10.35 16.83
CA SER A 73 63.97 -9.23 16.97
C SER A 73 63.90 -8.27 15.78
N VAL A 74 64.26 -7.02 16.07
CA VAL A 74 64.09 -5.77 15.31
C VAL A 74 65.44 -5.32 14.70
N GLU A 75 65.35 -4.46 13.67
CA GLU A 75 66.33 -3.43 13.16
C GLU A 75 67.34 -3.75 12.03
N ILE A 76 67.06 -3.17 10.81
CA ILE A 76 67.79 -2.13 10.01
C ILE A 76 69.34 -2.13 10.10
N PRO A 77 70.19 -2.02 9.02
CA PRO A 77 70.14 -1.01 7.91
C PRO A 77 70.57 -1.46 6.48
N ALA A 78 70.26 -0.63 5.47
CA ALA A 78 70.73 -0.74 4.08
C ALA A 78 71.79 0.32 3.72
N PRO A 79 72.84 -0.02 2.94
CA PRO A 79 73.73 0.96 2.32
C PRO A 79 73.80 0.87 0.77
N SER A 80 73.57 2.03 0.14
CA SER A 80 74.34 2.70 -0.95
C SER A 80 74.82 1.99 -2.25
N LEU A 81 74.35 2.58 -3.37
CA LEU A 81 75.07 3.20 -4.52
C LEU A 81 76.20 2.47 -5.28
N LEU A 82 76.04 2.43 -6.62
CA LEU A 82 77.08 2.65 -7.66
C LEU A 82 76.39 3.33 -8.87
N THR A 83 76.51 4.65 -9.05
CA THR A 83 77.40 5.42 -9.97
C THR A 83 77.11 5.32 -11.49
N SER A 84 76.59 6.46 -11.99
CA SER A 84 76.60 7.13 -13.31
C SER A 84 77.49 6.67 -14.47
N GLU A 85 76.98 6.78 -15.72
CA GLU A 85 77.40 7.79 -16.74
C GLU A 85 76.36 7.97 -17.88
N PRO A 86 76.34 9.10 -18.61
CA PRO A 86 75.19 9.62 -19.36
C PRO A 86 75.20 9.30 -20.87
N GLY A 87 74.04 8.94 -21.44
CA GLY A 87 73.91 8.76 -22.88
C GLY A 87 72.47 8.49 -23.35
N ALA A 88 71.85 9.53 -23.92
CA ALA A 88 70.51 9.62 -24.52
C ALA A 88 69.42 10.09 -23.55
N THR A 89 68.92 11.32 -23.78
CA THR A 89 67.61 11.77 -23.30
C THR A 89 66.55 10.85 -23.90
N GLN A 90 66.21 9.77 -23.19
CA GLN A 90 64.94 9.08 -23.37
C GLN A 90 63.85 10.03 -22.90
N LEU A 91 62.93 10.39 -23.79
CA LEU A 91 61.61 10.86 -23.40
C LEU A 91 60.96 9.71 -22.63
N GLU A 92 61.02 9.75 -21.29
CA GLU A 92 60.08 8.99 -20.47
C GLU A 92 58.72 9.68 -20.61
N GLY A 93 57.96 9.25 -21.60
CA GLY A 93 56.59 9.70 -21.79
C GLY A 93 55.70 8.55 -22.21
N GLU A 94 54.55 8.44 -21.57
CA GLU A 94 53.55 7.44 -21.91
C GLU A 94 52.56 8.04 -22.90
N ARG A 95 52.29 7.31 -23.99
CA ARG A 95 51.21 7.64 -24.92
C ARG A 95 49.89 7.20 -24.30
N ARG A 96 49.00 8.15 -24.03
CA ARG A 96 47.68 7.93 -23.43
C ARG A 96 46.62 8.63 -24.26
N VAL A 97 45.39 8.13 -24.22
CA VAL A 97 44.23 8.86 -24.72
C VAL A 97 43.72 9.72 -23.57
N ALA A 98 43.61 11.03 -23.79
CA ALA A 98 43.09 11.95 -22.80
C ALA A 98 42.07 12.91 -23.44
N THR A 99 41.17 13.44 -22.63
CA THR A 99 40.29 14.55 -23.02
C THR A 99 40.84 15.86 -22.52
N ILE A 100 41.05 16.80 -23.44
CA ILE A 100 41.67 18.10 -23.21
C ILE A 100 40.58 19.18 -23.20
N ILE A 101 40.56 20.02 -22.15
CA ILE A 101 39.78 21.26 -22.10
C ILE A 101 40.75 22.44 -22.24
N ILE A 102 40.44 23.37 -23.12
CA ILE A 102 41.11 24.67 -23.20
C ILE A 102 40.04 25.75 -23.05
N ALA A 103 40.23 26.65 -22.09
CA ALA A 103 39.32 27.75 -21.83
C ALA A 103 40.07 29.09 -21.85
N ASP A 104 39.44 30.11 -22.42
CA ASP A 104 40.00 31.44 -22.62
C ASP A 104 38.95 32.54 -22.37
N VAL A 105 39.31 33.58 -21.62
CA VAL A 105 38.41 34.70 -21.32
C VAL A 105 38.50 35.76 -22.43
N ARG A 106 37.43 35.90 -23.21
CA ARG A 106 37.34 36.93 -24.25
C ARG A 106 37.19 38.31 -23.61
N GLY A 107 37.98 39.27 -24.10
CA GLY A 107 37.92 40.67 -23.66
C GLY A 107 38.81 40.97 -22.46
N SER A 108 39.59 40.00 -21.97
CA SER A 108 40.53 40.15 -20.85
C SER A 108 41.46 41.36 -21.01
N THR A 109 41.97 41.63 -22.23
CA THR A 109 42.87 42.76 -22.50
C THR A 109 42.14 44.11 -22.41
N GLN A 110 40.87 44.17 -22.81
CA GLN A 110 40.05 45.37 -22.68
C GLN A 110 39.68 45.62 -21.22
N ILE A 111 39.40 44.57 -20.45
CA ILE A 111 39.22 44.69 -18.99
C ILE A 111 40.49 45.24 -18.35
N LEU A 112 41.68 44.76 -18.75
CA LEU A 112 42.98 45.25 -18.25
C LEU A 112 43.16 46.75 -18.49
N GLU A 113 42.78 47.24 -19.67
CA GLU A 113 42.83 48.68 -20.01
C GLU A 113 41.83 49.51 -19.19
N GLN A 114 40.67 48.95 -18.85
CA GLN A 114 39.60 49.65 -18.11
C GLN A 114 39.82 49.70 -16.59
N VAL A 115 40.30 48.60 -15.98
CA VAL A 115 40.38 48.47 -14.52
C VAL A 115 41.79 48.59 -13.95
N GLY A 116 42.82 48.58 -14.81
CA GLY A 116 44.23 48.59 -14.41
C GLY A 116 44.75 47.22 -13.94
N THR A 117 46.08 47.10 -13.82
CA THR A 117 46.76 45.82 -13.61
C THR A 117 46.39 45.10 -12.30
N GLU A 118 46.32 45.82 -11.17
CA GLU A 118 46.07 45.20 -9.86
C GLU A 118 44.66 44.57 -9.80
N ARG A 119 43.64 45.33 -10.18
CA ARG A 119 42.24 44.85 -10.21
C ARG A 119 42.01 43.79 -11.28
N TRP A 120 42.72 43.84 -12.39
CA TRP A 120 42.66 42.79 -13.41
C TRP A 120 43.18 41.45 -12.88
N VAL A 121 44.30 41.46 -12.14
CA VAL A 121 44.85 40.24 -11.54
C VAL A 121 43.87 39.64 -10.52
N GLU A 122 43.22 40.46 -9.69
CA GLU A 122 42.18 39.99 -8.75
C GLU A 122 40.99 39.34 -9.48
N LEU A 123 40.47 40.00 -10.52
CA LEU A 123 39.36 39.49 -11.32
C LEU A 123 39.72 38.18 -12.03
N MET A 124 40.89 38.10 -12.66
CA MET A 124 41.32 36.89 -13.37
C MET A 124 41.62 35.74 -12.41
N ASN A 125 42.24 36.00 -11.26
CA ASN A 125 42.44 34.98 -10.24
C ASN A 125 41.10 34.40 -9.75
N HIS A 126 40.09 35.25 -9.55
CA HIS A 126 38.77 34.78 -9.14
C HIS A 126 38.11 33.92 -10.23
N VAL A 127 38.19 34.36 -11.50
CA VAL A 127 37.68 33.57 -12.63
C VAL A 127 38.40 32.23 -12.73
N LEU A 128 39.73 32.21 -12.69
CA LEU A 128 40.51 30.98 -12.75
C LEU A 128 40.20 30.03 -11.57
N GLN A 129 39.99 30.55 -10.35
CA GLN A 129 39.56 29.76 -9.19
C GLN A 129 38.17 29.12 -9.39
N LEU A 130 37.22 29.86 -9.97
CA LEU A 130 35.89 29.34 -10.30
C LEU A 130 35.98 28.20 -11.33
N LEU A 131 36.81 28.38 -12.36
CA LEU A 131 37.02 27.36 -13.38
C LEU A 131 37.74 26.13 -12.82
N GLU A 132 38.75 26.34 -11.98
CA GLU A 132 39.51 25.29 -11.33
C GLU A 132 38.65 24.41 -10.41
N ALA A 133 37.75 25.02 -9.65
CA ALA A 133 36.81 24.30 -8.80
C ALA A 133 35.92 23.34 -9.60
N GLU A 134 35.49 23.72 -10.82
CA GLU A 134 34.67 22.85 -11.67
C GLU A 134 35.45 21.68 -12.28
N VAL A 135 36.72 21.90 -12.65
CA VAL A 135 37.60 20.86 -13.20
C VAL A 135 37.90 19.80 -12.14
N TYR A 136 38.33 20.19 -10.93
CA TYR A 136 38.63 19.23 -9.86
C TYR A 136 37.40 18.50 -9.34
N ARG A 137 36.25 19.17 -9.29
CA ARG A 137 34.99 18.55 -8.83
C ARG A 137 34.61 17.33 -9.66
N LEU A 138 34.99 17.31 -10.94
CA LEU A 138 34.71 16.20 -11.86
C LEU A 138 35.93 15.27 -12.05
N GLY A 139 36.98 15.45 -11.26
CA GLY A 139 38.17 14.60 -11.26
C GLY A 139 39.14 14.84 -12.41
N GLY A 140 39.09 16.03 -13.03
CA GLY A 140 40.10 16.50 -13.98
C GLY A 140 41.26 17.19 -13.28
N GLU A 141 42.38 17.33 -13.98
CA GLU A 141 43.60 17.97 -13.47
C GLU A 141 43.96 19.18 -14.33
N ILE A 142 44.36 20.29 -13.70
CA ILE A 142 44.88 21.45 -14.42
C ILE A 142 46.35 21.22 -14.73
N SER A 143 46.71 21.35 -16.01
CA SER A 143 48.11 21.27 -16.43
C SER A 143 48.80 22.62 -16.40
N GLN A 144 48.13 23.68 -16.89
CA GLN A 144 48.73 25.00 -16.94
C GLN A 144 47.66 26.10 -16.96
N PHE A 145 48.01 27.23 -16.33
CA PHE A 145 47.29 28.49 -16.46
C PHE A 145 47.92 29.32 -17.59
N ARG A 146 47.09 29.90 -18.46
CA ARG A 146 47.52 30.72 -19.59
C ARG A 146 47.05 32.16 -19.39
N GLY A 147 47.52 32.84 -18.34
CA GLY A 147 47.18 34.25 -18.06
C GLY A 147 45.69 34.50 -17.78
N ASP A 148 44.89 34.56 -18.84
CA ASP A 148 43.43 34.74 -18.88
C ASP A 148 42.67 33.45 -19.25
N GLY A 149 43.34 32.30 -19.24
CA GLY A 149 42.76 31.00 -19.55
C GLY A 149 43.41 29.83 -18.81
N LEU A 150 42.93 28.60 -19.06
CA LEU A 150 43.50 27.37 -18.51
C LEU A 150 43.49 26.20 -19.50
N VAL A 151 44.35 25.22 -19.23
CA VAL A 151 44.36 23.92 -19.90
C VAL A 151 44.20 22.82 -18.85
N ALA A 152 43.22 21.97 -19.03
CA ALA A 152 42.92 20.84 -18.15
C ALA A 152 42.83 19.51 -18.90
N PHE A 153 43.12 18.42 -18.19
CA PHE A 153 43.10 17.06 -18.71
C PHE A 153 42.21 16.14 -17.88
N PHE A 154 41.52 15.25 -18.58
CA PHE A 154 40.84 14.08 -18.03
C PHE A 154 41.48 12.85 -18.67
N GLY A 155 41.91 11.88 -17.85
CA GLY A 155 42.62 10.68 -18.31
C GLY A 155 44.14 10.78 -18.43
N ALA A 156 44.76 11.92 -18.11
CA ALA A 156 46.21 12.08 -18.20
C ALA A 156 46.98 11.31 -17.10
N SER A 157 46.55 11.38 -15.84
CA SER A 157 47.17 10.69 -14.70
C SER A 157 46.46 9.39 -14.32
N ALA A 158 45.12 9.39 -14.34
CA ALA A 158 44.26 8.24 -14.10
C ALA A 158 43.18 8.14 -15.19
N VAL A 159 43.22 7.06 -15.98
CA VAL A 159 42.32 6.82 -17.11
C VAL A 159 40.96 6.30 -16.63
N HIS A 160 39.89 6.91 -17.11
CA HIS A 160 38.51 6.47 -16.89
C HIS A 160 37.77 6.42 -18.23
N GLU A 161 36.83 5.47 -18.36
CA GLU A 161 36.06 5.33 -19.61
C GLU A 161 35.16 6.55 -19.89
N ASP A 162 34.78 7.29 -18.85
CA ASP A 162 33.90 8.47 -18.89
C ASP A 162 34.66 9.82 -18.96
N ASP A 163 35.98 9.81 -19.17
CA ASP A 163 36.80 11.03 -19.28
C ASP A 163 36.23 12.08 -20.29
N PRO A 164 35.72 11.68 -21.47
CA PRO A 164 35.08 12.60 -22.41
C PRO A 164 33.80 13.25 -21.87
N GLU A 165 32.98 12.49 -21.12
CA GLU A 165 31.73 12.99 -20.54
C GLU A 165 32.02 14.01 -19.45
N ARG A 166 32.88 13.64 -18.50
CA ARG A 166 33.27 14.49 -17.37
C ARG A 166 33.91 15.80 -17.84
N ALA A 167 34.69 15.75 -18.92
CA ALA A 167 35.29 16.95 -19.51
C ALA A 167 34.25 17.90 -20.14
N VAL A 168 33.28 17.38 -20.90
CA VAL A 168 32.20 18.19 -21.49
C VAL A 168 31.30 18.78 -20.39
N MET A 169 31.05 18.01 -19.33
CA MET A 169 30.33 18.48 -18.14
C MET A 169 31.05 19.64 -17.46
N ALA A 170 32.36 19.50 -17.24
CA ALA A 170 33.18 20.53 -16.64
C ALA A 170 33.13 21.81 -17.48
N ALA A 171 33.25 21.70 -18.80
CA ALA A 171 33.15 22.84 -19.71
C ALA A 171 31.79 23.57 -19.62
N LEU A 172 30.67 22.85 -19.57
CA LEU A 172 29.35 23.47 -19.41
C LEU A 172 29.18 24.15 -18.05
N ARG A 173 29.71 23.56 -16.97
CA ARG A 173 29.68 24.18 -15.63
C ARG A 173 30.58 25.39 -15.54
N MET A 174 31.76 25.35 -16.15
CA MET A 174 32.68 26.49 -16.30
C MET A 174 31.97 27.67 -16.98
N GLN A 175 31.21 27.43 -18.06
CA GLN A 175 30.41 28.47 -18.71
C GLN A 175 29.34 29.07 -17.77
N ARG A 176 28.63 28.24 -17.01
CA ARG A 176 27.60 28.71 -16.06
C ARG A 176 28.20 29.54 -14.92
N ALA A 177 29.31 29.07 -14.33
CA ALA A 177 30.01 29.77 -13.26
C ALA A 177 30.54 31.14 -13.75
N ALA A 178 31.17 31.17 -14.93
CA ALA A 178 31.64 32.41 -15.55
C ALA A 178 30.48 33.38 -15.86
N LYS A 179 29.32 32.87 -16.34
CA LYS A 179 28.14 33.69 -16.63
C LYS A 179 27.51 34.30 -15.37
N ALA A 180 27.46 33.55 -14.26
CA ALA A 180 26.99 34.07 -12.98
C ALA A 180 27.88 35.22 -12.49
N TYR A 181 29.19 35.05 -12.57
CA TYR A 181 30.15 36.11 -12.20
C TYR A 181 30.11 37.31 -13.15
N ALA A 182 29.96 37.07 -14.46
CA ALA A 182 29.79 38.13 -15.45
C ALA A 182 28.53 38.99 -15.18
N ALA A 183 27.45 38.40 -14.66
CA ALA A 183 26.25 39.16 -14.28
C ALA A 183 26.50 40.13 -13.10
N GLU A 184 27.38 39.76 -12.16
CA GLU A 184 27.79 40.65 -11.07
C GLU A 184 28.69 41.79 -11.57
N LEU A 185 29.57 41.48 -12.53
CA LEU A 185 30.48 42.45 -13.16
C LEU A 185 29.76 43.40 -14.13
N ALA A 186 28.64 42.98 -14.73
CA ALA A 186 27.84 43.82 -15.62
C ALA A 186 27.31 45.07 -14.90
N GLY A 187 27.01 44.98 -13.59
CA GLY A 187 26.66 46.14 -12.76
C GLY A 187 27.79 47.18 -12.61
N GLN A 188 29.01 46.80 -12.98
CA GLN A 188 30.22 47.64 -12.96
C GLN A 188 30.68 48.05 -14.37
N GLY A 189 29.89 47.73 -15.41
CA GLY A 189 30.19 48.06 -16.81
C GLY A 189 31.23 47.17 -17.48
N LEU A 190 31.56 46.01 -16.90
CA LEU A 190 32.54 45.07 -17.44
C LEU A 190 31.83 43.89 -18.13
N GLU A 191 32.25 43.55 -19.35
CA GLU A 191 31.76 42.39 -20.09
C GLU A 191 32.77 41.25 -20.05
N LEU A 192 32.35 40.09 -19.53
CA LEU A 192 33.16 38.88 -19.44
C LEU A 192 32.45 37.71 -20.12
N SER A 193 33.16 37.01 -21.00
CA SER A 193 32.64 35.81 -21.66
C SER A 193 33.77 34.80 -21.88
N LEU A 194 33.45 33.51 -21.72
CA LEU A 194 34.41 32.43 -21.83
C LEU A 194 34.25 31.71 -23.17
N ARG A 195 35.36 31.28 -23.77
CA ARG A 195 35.37 30.33 -24.89
C ARG A 195 36.00 29.05 -24.40
N ILE A 196 35.39 27.91 -24.74
CA ILE A 196 35.92 26.61 -24.33
C ILE A 196 35.95 25.65 -25.51
N GLY A 197 37.07 24.97 -25.68
CA GLY A 197 37.26 23.90 -26.64
C GLY A 197 37.56 22.57 -25.95
N VAL A 198 36.91 21.50 -26.39
CA VAL A 198 37.13 20.14 -25.87
C VAL A 198 37.49 19.19 -27.02
N ASN A 199 38.54 18.40 -26.84
CA ASN A 199 38.92 17.35 -27.78
C ASN A 199 39.52 16.13 -27.05
N THR A 200 39.20 14.93 -27.53
CA THR A 200 39.73 13.65 -27.05
C THR A 200 40.67 13.09 -28.11
N GLY A 201 41.87 12.70 -27.71
CA GLY A 201 42.82 12.09 -28.63
C GLY A 201 44.13 11.72 -27.95
N ASP A 202 45.06 11.20 -28.75
CA ASP A 202 46.36 10.77 -28.28
C ASP A 202 47.21 11.96 -27.80
N VAL A 203 47.73 11.83 -26.58
CA VAL A 203 48.73 12.71 -25.99
C VAL A 203 49.90 11.90 -25.44
N ILE A 204 51.07 12.49 -25.44
CA ILE A 204 52.25 11.96 -24.77
C ILE A 204 52.43 12.76 -23.50
N VAL A 205 52.26 12.13 -22.34
CA VAL A 205 52.52 12.76 -21.05
C VAL A 205 53.99 12.55 -20.74
N ALA A 206 54.78 13.63 -20.70
CA ALA A 206 56.20 13.56 -20.36
C ALA A 206 56.54 14.60 -19.28
N SER A 207 57.34 14.22 -18.30
CA SER A 207 57.90 15.18 -17.35
C SER A 207 59.01 15.98 -18.04
N VAL A 208 58.76 17.27 -18.31
CA VAL A 208 59.75 18.16 -18.94
C VAL A 208 60.35 19.08 -17.88
N GLY A 209 61.65 18.93 -17.64
CA GLY A 209 62.42 19.83 -16.77
C GLY A 209 63.57 19.15 -16.01
N GLY A 210 64.53 19.95 -15.55
CA GLY A 210 65.70 19.47 -14.79
C GLY A 210 65.39 19.23 -13.31
N GLN A 211 66.39 18.78 -12.52
CA GLN A 211 66.22 18.38 -11.10
C GLN A 211 65.60 19.45 -10.16
N SER A 212 65.38 20.69 -10.61
CA SER A 212 64.80 21.78 -9.83
C SER A 212 63.37 22.18 -10.25
N TYR A 213 62.86 21.68 -11.38
CA TYR A 213 61.50 21.93 -11.87
C TYR A 213 61.05 20.76 -12.73
N ARG A 214 60.03 20.01 -12.30
CA ARG A 214 59.39 18.95 -13.07
C ARG A 214 57.93 19.35 -13.29
N GLU A 215 57.56 19.62 -14.54
CA GLU A 215 56.16 19.74 -14.96
C GLU A 215 55.79 18.54 -15.83
N ASP A 216 54.74 17.82 -15.45
CA ASP A 216 54.13 16.82 -16.31
C ASP A 216 53.36 17.56 -17.40
N THR A 217 53.94 17.62 -18.59
CA THR A 217 53.35 18.32 -19.73
C THR A 217 52.85 17.29 -20.73
N ALA A 218 51.56 17.32 -21.05
CA ALA A 218 51.04 16.55 -22.17
C ALA A 218 51.36 17.26 -23.49
N MET A 219 51.86 16.51 -24.48
CA MET A 219 52.17 17.00 -25.83
C MET A 219 51.46 16.14 -26.87
N GLY A 220 50.77 16.74 -27.84
CA GLY A 220 50.10 15.99 -28.89
C GLY A 220 49.26 16.85 -29.83
N GLU A 221 48.94 16.29 -31.00
CA GLU A 221 48.04 16.90 -31.99
C GLU A 221 46.65 17.17 -31.38
N ALA A 222 46.22 16.34 -30.43
CA ALA A 222 44.96 16.47 -29.71
C ALA A 222 44.80 17.80 -28.93
N ILE A 223 45.89 18.35 -28.39
CA ILE A 223 45.88 19.67 -27.72
C ILE A 223 45.69 20.79 -28.74
N THR A 224 46.29 20.62 -29.94
CA THR A 224 46.11 21.57 -31.03
C THR A 224 44.65 21.61 -31.49
N VAL A 225 44.00 20.46 -31.59
CA VAL A 225 42.56 20.40 -31.93
C VAL A 225 41.69 21.05 -30.83
N ALA A 226 41.95 20.79 -29.54
CA ALA A 226 41.23 21.44 -28.44
C ALA A 226 41.36 22.97 -28.48
N ALA A 227 42.57 23.48 -28.72
CA ALA A 227 42.84 24.92 -28.83
C ALA A 227 42.10 25.53 -30.03
N ARG A 228 41.89 24.75 -31.09
CA ARG A 228 41.16 25.20 -32.27
C ARG A 228 39.66 25.23 -32.03
N MET A 229 39.12 24.26 -31.32
CA MET A 229 37.73 24.29 -30.85
C MET A 229 37.48 25.53 -29.99
N GLU A 230 38.37 25.85 -29.04
CA GLU A 230 38.28 27.06 -28.23
C GLU A 230 38.30 28.32 -29.11
N SER A 231 39.31 28.45 -29.98
CA SER A 231 39.45 29.66 -30.81
C SER A 231 38.30 29.88 -31.79
N SER A 232 37.60 28.81 -32.17
CA SER A 232 36.45 28.84 -33.08
C SER A 232 35.12 28.99 -32.32
N ALA A 233 35.13 28.85 -30.99
CA ALA A 233 33.94 28.96 -30.17
C ALA A 233 33.43 30.39 -30.13
N GLU A 234 32.11 30.53 -30.30
CA GLU A 234 31.45 31.80 -30.02
C GLU A 234 31.56 32.12 -28.52
N PRO A 235 31.66 33.40 -28.14
CA PRO A 235 31.77 33.79 -26.74
C PRO A 235 30.56 33.28 -25.93
N GLY A 236 30.83 32.62 -24.80
CA GLY A 236 29.82 31.98 -23.97
C GLY A 236 29.42 30.57 -24.41
N THR A 237 30.13 29.97 -25.38
CA THR A 237 29.84 28.61 -25.88
C THR A 237 30.99 27.63 -25.67
N VAL A 238 30.67 26.35 -25.76
CA VAL A 238 31.64 25.24 -25.77
C VAL A 238 31.61 24.62 -27.16
N LEU A 239 32.78 24.39 -27.77
CA LEU A 239 32.88 23.59 -28.99
C LEU A 239 33.63 22.29 -28.72
N VAL A 240 33.15 21.23 -29.35
CA VAL A 240 33.62 19.86 -29.15
C VAL A 240 33.92 19.25 -30.50
N SER A 241 35.08 18.59 -30.62
CA SER A 241 35.47 17.87 -31.83
C SER A 241 34.63 16.61 -32.03
N GLU A 242 34.63 16.07 -33.25
CA GLU A 242 33.96 14.81 -33.57
C GLU A 242 34.41 13.63 -32.68
N SER A 243 35.70 13.56 -32.31
CA SER A 243 36.22 12.47 -31.49
C SER A 243 35.66 12.48 -30.07
N THR A 244 35.55 13.65 -29.44
CA THR A 244 34.89 13.79 -28.13
C THR A 244 33.38 13.60 -28.26
N TYR A 245 32.75 14.15 -29.31
CA TYR A 245 31.33 13.98 -29.55
C TYR A 245 30.96 12.49 -29.63
N ARG A 246 31.66 11.67 -30.43
CA ARG A 246 31.36 10.23 -30.55
C ARG A 246 31.42 9.47 -29.22
N LEU A 247 32.25 9.92 -28.29
CA LEU A 247 32.43 9.29 -26.97
C LEU A 247 31.45 9.83 -25.91
N ALA A 248 30.97 11.06 -26.06
CA ALA A 248 30.07 11.72 -25.11
C ALA A 248 28.65 11.98 -25.66
N GLN A 249 28.36 11.56 -26.89
CA GLN A 249 27.09 11.72 -27.60
C GLN A 249 25.83 11.41 -26.77
N PRO A 250 25.81 10.37 -25.90
CA PRO A 250 24.59 9.94 -25.21
C PRO A 250 24.14 10.90 -24.11
N TYR A 251 25.11 11.58 -23.49
CA TYR A 251 24.93 12.26 -22.21
C TYR A 251 24.49 13.72 -22.33
N PHE A 252 24.59 14.29 -23.53
CA PHE A 252 24.31 15.71 -23.78
C PHE A 252 23.37 15.91 -24.98
N ALA A 253 22.63 17.02 -24.98
CA ALA A 253 21.98 17.53 -26.18
C ALA A 253 22.99 18.30 -27.04
N TRP A 254 22.99 18.08 -28.36
CA TRP A 254 24.00 18.59 -29.28
C TRP A 254 23.41 19.40 -30.43
N GLU A 255 24.10 20.47 -30.81
CA GLU A 255 23.88 21.21 -32.06
C GLU A 255 25.05 20.93 -33.02
N PRO A 256 24.81 20.30 -34.19
CA PRO A 256 25.85 20.09 -35.19
C PRO A 256 26.14 21.41 -35.93
N LEU A 257 27.40 21.83 -35.96
CA LEU A 257 27.83 23.08 -36.60
C LEU A 257 28.52 22.85 -37.95
N GLY A 258 28.63 21.60 -38.39
CA GLY A 258 29.23 21.20 -39.65
C GLY A 258 30.76 21.15 -39.60
N GLU A 259 31.38 21.16 -40.78
CA GLU A 259 32.82 21.09 -40.97
C GLU A 259 33.46 22.48 -40.92
N ILE A 260 34.43 22.68 -40.02
CA ILE A 260 35.21 23.92 -39.92
C ILE A 260 36.61 23.69 -40.49
N SER A 261 37.01 24.52 -41.47
CA SER A 261 38.38 24.51 -42.00
C SER A 261 39.33 25.19 -41.01
N VAL A 262 40.21 24.40 -40.40
CA VAL A 262 41.15 24.86 -39.38
C VAL A 262 42.53 25.11 -40.00
N LYS A 263 43.08 26.30 -39.78
CA LYS A 263 44.40 26.69 -40.31
C LYS A 263 45.51 25.79 -39.72
N GLY A 264 46.10 24.95 -40.58
CA GLY A 264 47.22 24.05 -40.22
C GLY A 264 46.89 22.55 -40.22
N LEU A 265 45.62 22.16 -40.38
CA LEU A 265 45.21 20.77 -40.60
C LEU A 265 44.88 20.56 -42.10
N ARG A 266 45.12 19.35 -42.61
CA ARG A 266 44.89 19.01 -44.04
C ARG A 266 43.41 18.72 -44.35
N GLU A 267 42.62 18.34 -43.34
CA GLU A 267 41.22 17.96 -43.45
C GLU A 267 40.35 18.85 -42.54
N PRO A 268 39.15 19.24 -42.97
CA PRO A 268 38.20 19.96 -42.13
C PRO A 268 37.73 19.08 -40.96
N VAL A 269 37.49 19.70 -39.80
CA VAL A 269 37.05 18.97 -38.58
C VAL A 269 35.56 19.22 -38.38
N THR A 270 34.78 18.14 -38.20
CA THR A 270 33.37 18.24 -37.83
C THR A 270 33.24 18.70 -36.38
N VAL A 271 32.41 19.72 -36.13
CA VAL A 271 32.28 20.37 -34.82
C VAL A 271 30.86 20.31 -34.30
N TYR A 272 30.74 20.09 -32.99
CA TYR A 272 29.49 19.98 -32.26
C TYR A 272 29.49 20.94 -31.07
N ARG A 273 28.31 21.46 -30.73
CA ARG A 273 28.10 22.29 -29.54
C ARG A 273 27.21 21.54 -28.54
N PRO A 274 27.66 21.29 -27.30
CA PRO A 274 26.82 20.75 -26.24
C PRO A 274 25.94 21.86 -25.66
N LEU A 275 24.64 21.58 -25.49
CA LEU A 275 23.64 22.55 -25.02
C LEU A 275 23.35 22.39 -23.52
N ALA A 276 23.07 21.15 -23.10
CA ALA A 276 22.76 20.80 -21.72
C ALA A 276 22.96 19.31 -21.48
N LEU A 277 23.03 18.94 -20.20
CA LEU A 277 22.78 17.57 -19.73
C LEU A 277 21.44 17.09 -20.28
N ALA A 278 21.41 15.89 -20.87
CA ALA A 278 20.16 15.17 -21.09
C ALA A 278 19.46 15.01 -19.72
N THR A 279 18.14 15.20 -19.63
CA THR A 279 17.42 15.08 -18.35
C THR A 279 17.51 13.65 -17.79
N ASP A 280 17.29 13.41 -16.49
CA ASP A 280 17.23 12.03 -15.94
C ASP A 280 16.23 11.14 -16.71
N THR A 281 15.20 11.73 -17.33
CA THR A 281 14.26 11.00 -18.19
C THR A 281 14.89 10.64 -19.54
N ASP A 282 15.68 11.54 -20.14
CA ASP A 282 16.41 11.31 -21.40
C ASP A 282 17.65 10.41 -21.22
N LEU A 283 18.31 10.45 -20.05
CA LEU A 283 19.44 9.59 -19.68
C LEU A 283 18.97 8.19 -19.31
N ILE A 284 17.86 8.01 -18.59
CA ILE A 284 17.28 6.67 -18.39
C ILE A 284 16.83 6.06 -19.73
N LEU A 285 16.33 6.89 -20.64
CA LEU A 285 16.00 6.47 -22.01
C LEU A 285 17.24 6.25 -22.89
N ARG A 286 18.44 6.75 -22.53
CA ARG A 286 19.67 6.69 -23.36
C ARG A 286 20.85 5.90 -22.78
N GLU A 287 20.92 5.66 -21.48
CA GLU A 287 21.86 4.73 -20.87
C GLU A 287 21.40 3.28 -21.08
N GLU A 288 20.10 3.06 -21.28
CA GLU A 288 19.55 1.82 -21.84
C GLU A 288 19.87 1.64 -23.35
N LEU A 289 20.54 2.61 -24.00
CA LEU A 289 20.90 2.62 -25.42
C LEU A 289 22.36 2.21 -25.71
N TYR A 290 23.23 2.09 -24.69
CA TYR A 290 24.59 1.50 -24.83
C TYR A 290 24.65 0.00 -24.51
N ARG A 291 23.59 -0.51 -23.88
CA ARG A 291 23.17 -1.88 -24.17
C ARG A 291 22.31 -1.74 -25.40
N LEU A 292 22.66 -2.40 -26.50
CA LEU A 292 21.68 -2.57 -27.58
C LEU A 292 20.38 -3.01 -26.89
N THR A 293 19.27 -2.28 -26.99
CA THR A 293 18.04 -2.79 -26.38
C THR A 293 17.70 -4.04 -27.20
N PRO A 294 17.65 -5.25 -26.61
CA PRO A 294 17.34 -6.44 -27.39
C PRO A 294 16.03 -6.22 -28.13
N PRO A 295 15.91 -6.67 -29.39
CA PRO A 295 14.62 -6.62 -30.07
C PRO A 295 13.59 -7.36 -29.20
N LEU A 296 12.33 -6.96 -29.36
CA LEU A 296 11.23 -7.62 -28.68
C LEU A 296 11.10 -9.05 -29.21
N ILE A 297 11.79 -10.01 -28.59
CA ILE A 297 11.81 -11.43 -28.98
C ILE A 297 10.81 -12.21 -28.12
N GLY A 298 9.85 -12.89 -28.75
CA GLY A 298 8.94 -13.82 -28.05
C GLY A 298 7.98 -13.14 -27.08
N ARG A 299 7.73 -11.84 -27.29
CA ARG A 299 6.89 -10.96 -26.44
C ARG A 299 5.90 -10.12 -27.24
N GLU A 300 5.72 -10.42 -28.52
CA GLU A 300 4.92 -9.64 -29.46
C GLU A 300 3.43 -9.65 -29.07
N ARG A 301 2.95 -10.78 -28.53
CA ARG A 301 1.56 -10.92 -28.07
C ARG A 301 1.28 -10.06 -26.85
N GLU A 302 2.15 -10.16 -25.84
CA GLU A 302 2.07 -9.42 -24.58
C GLU A 302 2.25 -7.91 -24.81
N PHE A 303 3.18 -7.54 -25.70
CA PHE A 303 3.40 -6.15 -26.12
C PHE A 303 2.15 -5.58 -26.79
N ALA A 304 1.59 -6.28 -27.78
CA ALA A 304 0.39 -5.84 -28.47
C ALA A 304 -0.82 -5.74 -27.53
N GLN A 305 -0.93 -6.62 -26.52
CA GLN A 305 -1.96 -6.52 -25.49
C GLN A 305 -1.82 -5.25 -24.66
N LEU A 306 -0.62 -4.95 -24.16
CA LEU A 306 -0.38 -3.77 -23.32
C LEU A 306 -0.53 -2.46 -24.10
N VAL A 307 -0.07 -2.41 -25.35
CA VAL A 307 -0.31 -1.26 -26.26
C VAL A 307 -1.80 -0.98 -26.40
N ARG A 308 -2.63 -2.01 -26.67
CA ARG A 308 -4.08 -1.85 -26.79
C ARG A 308 -4.73 -1.30 -25.52
N CYS A 309 -4.27 -1.70 -24.34
CA CYS A 309 -4.77 -1.16 -23.07
C CYS A 309 -4.53 0.36 -22.95
N ILE A 310 -3.37 0.85 -23.40
CA ILE A 310 -3.01 2.26 -23.32
C ILE A 310 -3.71 3.07 -24.42
N GLU A 311 -3.81 2.52 -25.64
CA GLU A 311 -4.56 3.14 -26.74
C GLU A 311 -6.05 3.29 -26.40
N ALA A 312 -6.63 2.33 -25.66
CA ALA A 312 -8.03 2.42 -25.21
C ALA A 312 -8.30 3.67 -24.34
N LEU A 313 -7.29 4.20 -23.64
CA LEU A 313 -7.43 5.43 -22.85
C LEU A 313 -7.73 6.65 -23.73
N GLN A 314 -7.24 6.66 -24.98
CA GLN A 314 -7.56 7.73 -25.95
C GLN A 314 -9.06 7.75 -26.29
N GLY A 315 -9.70 6.57 -26.30
CA GLY A 315 -11.15 6.41 -26.42
C GLY A 315 -11.92 6.68 -25.12
N ARG A 316 -11.27 7.27 -24.10
CA ARG A 316 -11.78 7.49 -22.75
C ARG A 316 -12.22 6.21 -22.02
N ARG A 317 -11.66 5.06 -22.40
CA ARG A 317 -11.93 3.78 -21.74
C ARG A 317 -10.78 3.44 -20.80
N GLY A 318 -10.99 3.58 -19.50
CA GLY A 318 -10.06 3.07 -18.48
C GLY A 318 -10.02 1.54 -18.43
N GLY A 319 -9.02 1.02 -17.72
CA GLY A 319 -8.79 -0.42 -17.59
C GLY A 319 -7.82 -0.81 -16.48
N ILE A 320 -7.67 -2.11 -16.26
CA ILE A 320 -6.71 -2.70 -15.30
C ILE A 320 -5.85 -3.72 -16.06
N ALA A 321 -4.53 -3.57 -16.01
CA ALA A 321 -3.58 -4.51 -16.58
C ALA A 321 -2.73 -5.14 -15.48
N LEU A 322 -2.84 -6.46 -15.32
CA LEU A 322 -2.03 -7.24 -14.37
C LEU A 322 -0.95 -7.98 -15.13
N ILE A 323 0.32 -7.66 -14.87
CA ILE A 323 1.47 -8.36 -15.48
C ILE A 323 2.13 -9.28 -14.45
N THR A 324 2.15 -10.57 -14.74
CA THR A 324 2.73 -11.60 -13.89
C THR A 324 3.84 -12.36 -14.59
N GLY A 325 4.80 -12.87 -13.83
CA GLY A 325 5.89 -13.71 -14.36
C GLY A 325 7.00 -13.91 -13.33
N GLU A 326 7.78 -14.97 -13.51
CA GLU A 326 8.90 -15.29 -12.63
C GLU A 326 10.04 -14.26 -12.69
N LYS A 327 11.00 -14.39 -11.78
CA LYS A 327 12.18 -13.52 -11.72
C LYS A 327 13.01 -13.65 -13.01
N GLY A 328 13.42 -12.52 -13.58
CA GLY A 328 14.24 -12.48 -14.80
C GLY A 328 13.49 -12.60 -16.13
N MET A 329 12.16 -12.80 -16.12
CA MET A 329 11.37 -13.07 -17.33
C MET A 329 11.13 -11.88 -18.29
N GLY A 330 11.58 -10.67 -17.94
CA GLY A 330 11.45 -9.47 -18.80
C GLY A 330 10.19 -8.61 -18.56
N LYS A 331 9.56 -8.66 -17.37
CA LYS A 331 8.39 -7.82 -17.03
C LYS A 331 8.64 -6.32 -17.18
N SER A 332 9.72 -5.81 -16.57
CA SER A 332 10.08 -4.38 -16.64
C SER A 332 10.50 -3.98 -18.06
N PHE A 333 11.19 -4.89 -18.77
CA PHE A 333 11.57 -4.70 -20.15
C PHE A 333 10.34 -4.50 -21.05
N LEU A 334 9.32 -5.35 -20.93
CA LEU A 334 8.07 -5.24 -21.68
C LEU A 334 7.39 -3.87 -21.49
N VAL A 335 7.24 -3.42 -20.23
CA VAL A 335 6.61 -2.13 -19.91
C VAL A 335 7.42 -0.97 -20.52
N THR A 336 8.75 -1.06 -20.45
CA THR A 336 9.66 -0.04 -20.98
C THR A 336 9.56 0.03 -22.51
N GLN A 337 9.60 -1.11 -23.20
CA GLN A 337 9.44 -1.18 -24.66
C GLN A 337 8.11 -0.58 -25.14
N VAL A 338 7.02 -0.83 -24.41
CA VAL A 338 5.71 -0.23 -24.75
C VAL A 338 5.72 1.28 -24.54
N ARG A 339 6.29 1.77 -23.44
CA ARG A 339 6.41 3.21 -23.19
C ARG A 339 7.24 3.90 -24.27
N GLU A 340 8.39 3.34 -24.65
CA GLU A 340 9.24 3.86 -25.72
C GLU A 340 8.53 3.89 -27.07
N HIS A 341 7.87 2.79 -27.44
CA HIS A 341 7.12 2.70 -28.68
C HIS A 341 6.05 3.80 -28.80
N LEU A 342 5.25 3.98 -27.74
CA LEU A 342 4.20 4.99 -27.72
C LEU A 342 4.76 6.42 -27.73
N THR A 343 5.86 6.65 -27.01
CA THR A 343 6.55 7.96 -27.02
C THR A 343 7.06 8.29 -28.43
N ARG A 344 7.67 7.32 -29.12
CA ARG A 344 8.12 7.49 -30.51
C ARG A 344 6.96 7.75 -31.46
N GLU A 345 5.86 6.99 -31.35
CA GLU A 345 4.66 7.22 -32.18
C GLU A 345 4.07 8.62 -31.98
N ALA A 346 4.03 9.09 -30.73
CA ALA A 346 3.51 10.41 -30.42
C ALA A 346 4.39 11.53 -31.00
N MET A 347 5.72 11.40 -30.88
CA MET A 347 6.66 12.32 -31.52
C MET A 347 6.44 12.37 -33.04
N LEU A 348 6.30 11.21 -33.70
CA LEU A 348 6.03 11.14 -35.14
C LEU A 348 4.69 11.78 -35.53
N ARG A 349 3.63 11.58 -34.72
CA ARG A 349 2.32 12.21 -34.94
C ARG A 349 2.38 13.74 -34.73
N ALA A 350 3.17 14.21 -33.77
CA ALA A 350 3.38 15.64 -33.53
C ALA A 350 4.15 16.31 -34.68
N GLU A 351 5.21 15.67 -35.19
CA GLU A 351 5.96 16.15 -36.35
C GLU A 351 5.11 16.20 -37.63
N ALA A 352 4.26 15.20 -37.87
CA ALA A 352 3.33 15.18 -39.00
C ALA A 352 2.32 16.34 -38.93
N ARG A 353 1.74 16.60 -37.75
CA ARG A 353 0.82 17.72 -37.53
C ARG A 353 1.49 19.08 -37.63
N HIS A 354 2.75 19.22 -37.19
CA HIS A 354 3.52 20.45 -37.38
C HIS A 354 3.83 20.72 -38.86
N ARG A 355 4.12 19.68 -39.65
CA ARG A 355 4.27 19.79 -41.11
C ARG A 355 2.97 20.23 -41.79
N ASP A 356 1.83 19.66 -41.39
CA ASP A 356 0.51 20.04 -41.94
C ASP A 356 0.07 21.45 -41.49
N ALA A 357 0.40 21.86 -40.26
CA ALA A 357 0.13 23.21 -39.75
C ALA A 357 1.03 24.28 -40.40
N GLN A 358 2.27 23.94 -40.79
CA GLN A 358 3.13 24.85 -41.58
C GLN A 358 2.63 25.05 -43.02
N LEU A 359 1.86 24.11 -43.57
CA LEU A 359 1.19 24.25 -44.87
C LEU A 359 -0.12 25.07 -44.78
N ALA A 360 -0.73 25.17 -43.61
CA ALA A 360 -1.91 25.97 -43.33
C ALA A 360 -1.54 27.29 -42.65
N ALA A 361 -1.08 28.27 -43.43
CA ALA A 361 -0.89 29.63 -42.93
C ALA A 361 -2.23 30.23 -42.48
N VAL A 362 -2.44 30.33 -41.16
CA VAL A 362 -2.98 31.48 -40.39
C VAL A 362 -3.29 31.01 -38.95
N GLY A 363 -2.47 31.46 -38.00
CA GLY A 363 -2.94 32.02 -36.73
C GLY A 363 -3.80 31.18 -35.79
N VAL A 364 -3.50 29.90 -35.58
CA VAL A 364 -4.05 29.16 -34.42
C VAL A 364 -2.92 28.44 -33.70
N GLU A 365 -2.53 28.96 -32.53
CA GLU A 365 -1.85 28.15 -31.52
C GLU A 365 -2.82 27.03 -31.12
N ALA A 366 -2.65 25.85 -31.71
CA ALA A 366 -3.37 24.66 -31.31
C ALA A 366 -2.74 24.11 -30.02
N PRO A 367 -3.51 23.91 -28.94
CA PRO A 367 -2.98 23.23 -27.75
C PRO A 367 -2.74 21.75 -28.09
N LEU A 368 -1.56 21.23 -27.74
CA LEU A 368 -1.29 19.79 -27.69
C LEU A 368 -2.27 19.11 -26.70
N PRO A 369 -3.00 18.04 -27.07
CA PRO A 369 -3.47 17.06 -26.09
C PRO A 369 -2.44 15.91 -26.00
N PRO A 370 -2.10 15.45 -24.79
CA PRO A 370 -0.77 15.00 -24.47
C PRO A 370 -0.66 13.48 -24.56
N ASP A 371 0.58 13.01 -24.66
CA ASP A 371 0.92 11.65 -24.21
C ASP A 371 0.25 11.34 -22.88
N ALA A 372 -0.14 10.08 -22.68
CA ALA A 372 -0.68 9.68 -21.39
C ALA A 372 0.32 10.07 -20.28
N LEU A 373 -0.15 10.65 -19.18
CA LEU A 373 0.71 10.93 -18.03
C LEU A 373 1.08 9.59 -17.38
N TRP A 374 2.37 9.31 -17.23
CA TRP A 374 2.86 8.12 -16.55
C TRP A 374 3.37 8.48 -15.17
N LEU A 375 2.76 7.91 -14.13
CA LEU A 375 3.28 7.98 -12.77
C LEU A 375 3.64 6.58 -12.29
N ARG A 376 4.76 6.48 -11.56
CA ARG A 376 5.29 5.21 -11.07
C ARG A 376 5.26 5.16 -9.55
N GLY A 377 4.82 4.05 -8.98
CA GLY A 377 5.07 3.68 -7.58
C GLY A 377 5.83 2.36 -7.49
N ARG A 378 6.87 2.28 -6.67
CA ARG A 378 7.66 1.06 -6.48
C ARG A 378 7.50 0.51 -5.07
N CYS A 379 7.21 -0.78 -4.94
CA CYS A 379 7.22 -1.48 -3.66
C CYS A 379 8.62 -2.06 -3.39
N ARG A 380 9.15 -1.86 -2.18
CA ARG A 380 10.46 -2.40 -1.77
C ARG A 380 10.28 -3.46 -0.70
N SER A 381 11.18 -4.43 -0.65
CA SER A 381 11.05 -5.59 0.26
C SER A 381 11.04 -5.23 1.75
N TYR A 382 11.61 -4.10 2.14
CA TYR A 382 11.61 -3.61 3.54
C TYR A 382 10.48 -2.61 3.84
N ASP A 383 9.75 -2.16 2.81
CA ASP A 383 8.65 -1.20 2.92
C ASP A 383 7.29 -1.89 3.23
N GLN A 384 7.24 -3.23 3.27
CA GLN A 384 6.00 -4.00 3.52
C GLN A 384 5.28 -3.63 4.83
N SER A 385 6.04 -3.15 5.81
CA SER A 385 5.52 -2.69 7.11
C SER A 385 5.24 -1.19 7.15
N TRP A 386 5.44 -0.48 6.04
CA TRP A 386 5.33 0.98 5.97
C TRP A 386 4.02 1.34 5.29
N PRO A 387 3.04 1.89 6.02
CA PRO A 387 1.75 2.23 5.44
C PRO A 387 1.89 3.20 4.27
N TYR A 388 1.13 2.95 3.20
CA TYR A 388 1.05 3.81 2.02
C TYR A 388 2.36 3.94 1.23
N SER A 389 3.34 3.06 1.44
CA SER A 389 4.69 3.17 0.86
C SER A 389 4.66 3.36 -0.67
N MET A 390 3.83 2.57 -1.34
CA MET A 390 3.64 2.59 -2.80
C MET A 390 3.12 3.94 -3.31
N TRP A 391 2.16 4.53 -2.59
CA TRP A 391 1.53 5.80 -2.95
C TRP A 391 2.42 6.98 -2.65
N ARG A 392 3.20 6.92 -1.57
CA ARG A 392 4.16 7.95 -1.19
C ARG A 392 5.30 8.04 -2.21
N ASP A 393 5.84 6.90 -2.63
CA ASP A 393 6.84 6.83 -3.71
C ASP A 393 6.30 7.48 -5.00
N MET A 394 5.03 7.22 -5.32
CA MET A 394 4.39 7.82 -6.49
C MET A 394 4.12 9.32 -6.38
N LEU A 395 3.69 9.80 -5.21
CA LEU A 395 3.52 11.24 -4.95
C LEU A 395 4.87 11.98 -5.02
N GLN A 396 5.94 11.37 -4.51
CA GLN A 396 7.29 11.91 -4.62
C GLN A 396 7.73 12.01 -6.09
N ASN A 397 7.43 10.99 -6.90
CA ASN A 397 7.69 11.01 -8.33
C ASN A 397 6.86 12.09 -9.06
N TRP A 398 5.58 12.26 -8.69
CA TRP A 398 4.72 13.32 -9.25
C TRP A 398 5.22 14.73 -8.93
N LEU A 399 5.69 14.96 -7.71
CA LEU A 399 6.26 16.24 -7.28
C LEU A 399 7.66 16.51 -7.86
N ASN A 400 8.24 15.55 -8.59
CA ASN A 400 9.61 15.59 -9.09
C ASN A 400 10.60 15.99 -7.97
N MET A 401 10.50 15.28 -6.83
CA MET A 401 11.27 15.59 -5.62
C MET A 401 12.76 15.60 -5.95
N ARG A 402 13.44 16.71 -5.65
CA ARG A 402 14.88 16.87 -5.92
C ARG A 402 15.69 16.42 -4.71
N ARG A 403 16.88 15.88 -4.99
CA ARG A 403 17.70 15.09 -4.06
C ARG A 403 18.11 15.83 -2.77
N ASP A 404 18.17 17.17 -2.77
CA ASP A 404 18.64 18.00 -1.65
C ASP A 404 17.65 19.11 -1.20
N GLU A 405 16.37 18.97 -1.52
CA GLU A 405 15.40 20.05 -1.28
C GLU A 405 14.85 20.06 0.16
N PRO A 406 14.78 21.23 0.85
CA PRO A 406 14.17 21.33 2.16
C PRO A 406 12.67 20.97 2.12
N ARG A 407 12.16 20.38 3.22
CA ARG A 407 10.78 19.87 3.28
C ARG A 407 9.74 20.97 3.15
N GLU A 408 10.07 22.19 3.57
CA GLU A 408 9.25 23.38 3.40
C GLU A 408 9.08 23.73 1.92
N ALA A 409 10.14 23.60 1.10
CA ALA A 409 10.04 23.83 -0.33
C ALA A 409 9.22 22.73 -1.02
N LEU A 410 9.35 21.47 -0.57
CA LEU A 410 8.51 20.37 -1.06
C LEU A 410 7.03 20.58 -0.68
N ARG A 411 6.76 21.05 0.54
CA ARG A 411 5.41 21.45 0.99
C ARG A 411 4.84 22.56 0.12
N ASP A 412 5.61 23.62 -0.10
CA ASP A 412 5.17 24.77 -0.88
C ASP A 412 4.87 24.37 -2.33
N ARG A 413 5.68 23.46 -2.91
CA ARG A 413 5.41 22.88 -4.23
C ARG A 413 4.15 22.01 -4.24
N LEU A 414 3.94 21.17 -3.23
CA LEU A 414 2.71 20.39 -3.11
C LEU A 414 1.49 21.31 -3.02
N ARG A 415 1.59 22.38 -2.23
CA ARG A 415 0.54 23.41 -2.10
C ARG A 415 0.25 24.08 -3.43
N GLU A 416 1.27 24.49 -4.16
CA GLU A 416 1.11 25.10 -5.49
C GLU A 416 0.48 24.13 -6.49
N GLN A 417 0.96 22.89 -6.56
CA GLN A 417 0.42 21.84 -7.45
C GLN A 417 -1.04 21.51 -7.12
N THR A 418 -1.38 21.39 -5.83
CA THR A 418 -2.76 21.13 -5.39
C THR A 418 -3.67 22.33 -5.69
N GLN A 419 -3.21 23.56 -5.48
CA GLN A 419 -3.95 24.77 -5.89
C GLN A 419 -4.17 24.83 -7.40
N GLN A 420 -3.17 24.45 -8.19
CA GLN A 420 -3.34 24.38 -9.64
C GLN A 420 -4.38 23.32 -10.03
N LEU A 421 -4.45 22.19 -9.32
CA LEU A 421 -5.41 21.10 -9.57
C LEU A 421 -6.85 21.45 -9.18
N TRP A 422 -7.05 22.04 -8.00
CA TRP A 422 -8.35 22.19 -7.37
C TRP A 422 -8.81 23.63 -7.12
N GLY A 423 -8.00 24.65 -7.45
CA GLY A 423 -8.35 26.04 -7.19
C GLY A 423 -8.48 26.31 -5.68
N GLU A 424 -9.62 26.85 -5.24
CA GLU A 424 -9.91 27.12 -3.83
C GLU A 424 -10.22 25.86 -3.01
N ASP A 425 -10.67 24.77 -3.67
CA ASP A 425 -11.06 23.51 -3.01
C ASP A 425 -9.85 22.67 -2.56
N PHE A 426 -8.62 23.09 -2.89
CA PHE A 426 -7.39 22.38 -2.51
C PHE A 426 -7.26 22.18 -0.99
N VAL A 427 -7.88 23.06 -0.19
CA VAL A 427 -7.85 23.02 1.27
C VAL A 427 -8.49 21.73 1.83
N GLU A 428 -9.34 21.05 1.07
CA GLU A 428 -9.95 19.78 1.47
C GLU A 428 -9.03 18.56 1.28
N THR A 429 -8.03 18.63 0.41
CA THR A 429 -7.19 17.48 0.03
C THR A 429 -5.71 17.67 0.35
N TYR A 430 -5.20 18.89 0.18
CA TYR A 430 -3.80 19.26 0.46
C TYR A 430 -3.32 18.82 1.86
N PRO A 431 -4.05 19.08 2.96
CA PRO A 431 -3.58 18.73 4.31
C PRO A 431 -3.28 17.24 4.44
N PHE A 432 -4.09 16.40 3.79
CA PHE A 432 -4.00 14.95 3.87
C PHE A 432 -2.89 14.39 2.98
N LEU A 433 -2.66 14.96 1.79
CA LEU A 433 -1.50 14.61 0.96
C LEU A 433 -0.18 15.02 1.64
N ALA A 434 -0.16 16.20 2.27
CA ALA A 434 1.00 16.68 3.01
C ALA A 434 1.27 15.81 4.25
N ALA A 435 0.24 15.46 5.02
CA ALA A 435 0.34 14.54 6.15
C ALA A 435 0.81 13.14 5.72
N LEU A 436 0.33 12.62 4.58
CA LEU A 436 0.77 11.34 4.01
C LEU A 436 2.27 11.34 3.68
N LEU A 437 2.80 12.45 3.17
CA LEU A 437 4.23 12.65 2.92
C LEU A 437 5.03 13.04 4.19
N ALA A 438 4.35 13.19 5.34
CA ALA A 438 4.90 13.70 6.58
C ALA A 438 5.54 15.09 6.43
N LEU A 439 4.95 15.98 5.66
CA LEU A 439 5.42 17.37 5.49
C LEU A 439 4.92 18.26 6.63
N PRO A 440 5.70 19.28 7.05
CA PRO A 440 5.25 20.22 8.06
C PRO A 440 4.01 20.98 7.56
N LEU A 441 2.94 21.01 8.37
CA LEU A 441 1.71 21.73 8.04
C LEU A 441 1.74 23.15 8.65
N GLU A 442 1.04 24.10 8.03
CA GLU A 442 0.85 25.44 8.58
C GLU A 442 -0.06 25.42 9.83
N GLU A 443 0.16 26.29 10.82
CA GLU A 443 -0.54 26.28 12.13
C GLU A 443 -2.08 26.22 12.02
N GLY A 444 -2.70 26.98 11.11
CA GLY A 444 -4.15 26.98 10.91
C GLY A 444 -4.72 25.70 10.25
N ILE A 445 -3.87 24.85 9.67
CA ILE A 445 -4.24 23.56 9.07
C ILE A 445 -3.99 22.42 10.06
N ILE A 446 -3.02 22.56 10.97
CA ILE A 446 -2.74 21.57 12.02
C ILE A 446 -3.99 21.33 12.88
N GLU A 447 -4.72 22.39 13.28
CA GLU A 447 -5.96 22.26 14.06
C GLU A 447 -6.95 21.33 13.34
N ARG A 448 -7.18 21.51 12.03
CA ARG A 448 -8.13 20.70 11.23
C ARG A 448 -7.77 19.22 11.18
N VAL A 449 -6.49 18.88 11.15
CA VAL A 449 -6.02 17.47 11.11
C VAL A 449 -5.97 16.88 12.52
N SER A 450 -5.66 17.69 13.54
CA SER A 450 -5.47 17.25 14.92
C SER A 450 -6.75 16.73 15.61
N HIS A 451 -7.92 17.12 15.12
CA HIS A 451 -9.22 16.70 15.67
C HIS A 451 -9.78 15.40 15.07
N LEU A 452 -9.13 14.85 14.03
CA LEU A 452 -9.59 13.62 13.40
C LEU A 452 -9.11 12.41 14.22
N ASP A 453 -10.02 11.49 14.49
CA ASP A 453 -9.61 10.15 14.91
C ASP A 453 -8.87 9.43 13.77
N ALA A 454 -8.15 8.37 14.11
CA ALA A 454 -7.30 7.66 13.17
C ALA A 454 -8.11 7.10 11.98
N GLU A 455 -9.34 6.62 12.22
CA GLU A 455 -10.22 6.08 11.18
C GLU A 455 -10.62 7.15 10.17
N SER A 456 -11.08 8.30 10.67
CA SER A 456 -11.43 9.45 9.85
C SER A 456 -10.21 9.94 9.06
N LEU A 457 -9.02 9.93 9.68
CA LEU A 457 -7.78 10.32 9.00
C LEU A 457 -7.46 9.39 7.81
N LYS A 458 -7.57 8.06 7.97
CA LYS A 458 -7.39 7.11 6.85
C LYS A 458 -8.37 7.40 5.71
N ARG A 459 -9.63 7.65 6.03
CA ARG A 459 -10.66 7.97 5.02
C ARG A 459 -10.33 9.25 4.26
N GLN A 460 -9.83 10.26 4.96
CA GLN A 460 -9.35 11.48 4.32
C GLN A 460 -8.11 11.24 3.44
N PHE A 461 -7.18 10.35 3.83
CA PHE A 461 -6.09 9.93 2.92
C PHE A 461 -6.62 9.25 1.66
N PHE A 462 -7.59 8.33 1.82
CA PHE A 462 -8.20 7.61 0.70
C PHE A 462 -8.91 8.57 -0.24
N HIS A 463 -9.72 9.48 0.31
CA HIS A 463 -10.40 10.52 -0.43
C HIS A 463 -9.41 11.43 -1.16
N ALA A 464 -8.37 11.93 -0.48
CA ALA A 464 -7.39 12.82 -1.08
C ALA A 464 -6.64 12.18 -2.25
N ILE A 465 -6.22 10.91 -2.11
CA ILE A 465 -5.57 10.16 -3.19
C ILE A 465 -6.53 9.89 -4.34
N ARG A 466 -7.76 9.46 -4.05
CA ARG A 466 -8.78 9.21 -5.08
C ARG A 466 -9.08 10.48 -5.87
N SER A 467 -9.28 11.61 -5.18
CA SER A 467 -9.51 12.92 -5.80
C SER A 467 -8.31 13.39 -6.60
N TRP A 468 -7.09 13.12 -6.13
CA TRP A 468 -5.84 13.40 -6.88
C TRP A 468 -5.77 12.61 -8.19
N VAL A 469 -6.06 11.32 -8.16
CA VAL A 469 -6.11 10.50 -9.37
C VAL A 469 -7.19 10.98 -10.34
N VAL A 470 -8.38 11.35 -9.84
CA VAL A 470 -9.46 11.91 -10.68
C VAL A 470 -9.02 13.21 -11.33
N ALA A 471 -8.46 14.15 -10.57
CA ALA A 471 -8.03 15.45 -11.08
C ALA A 471 -6.95 15.31 -12.18
N LEU A 472 -6.01 14.37 -12.01
CA LEU A 472 -5.01 14.07 -13.04
C LEU A 472 -5.63 13.41 -14.29
N ALA A 473 -6.51 12.42 -14.11
CA ALA A 473 -7.14 11.70 -15.22
C ALA A 473 -8.12 12.57 -16.03
N GLN A 474 -8.69 13.61 -15.42
CA GLN A 474 -9.53 14.59 -16.12
C GLN A 474 -8.74 15.51 -17.06
N ARG A 475 -7.46 15.78 -16.73
CA ARG A 475 -6.59 16.63 -17.56
C ARG A 475 -6.00 15.90 -18.76
N SER A 476 -5.60 14.64 -18.56
CA SER A 476 -5.00 13.81 -19.59
C SER A 476 -5.21 12.33 -19.29
N PRO A 477 -5.21 11.44 -20.30
CA PRO A 477 -5.12 10.00 -20.06
C PRO A 477 -4.01 9.66 -19.07
N LEU A 478 -4.28 8.79 -18.10
CA LEU A 478 -3.37 8.52 -16.97
C LEU A 478 -3.00 7.04 -16.93
N VAL A 479 -1.70 6.75 -16.82
CA VAL A 479 -1.16 5.40 -16.56
C VAL A 479 -0.48 5.41 -15.20
N LEU A 480 -1.04 4.66 -14.25
CA LEU A 480 -0.46 4.47 -12.92
C LEU A 480 0.24 3.11 -12.89
N PHE A 481 1.57 3.14 -12.88
CA PHE A 481 2.43 1.97 -12.96
C PHE A 481 2.99 1.59 -11.59
N PHE A 482 2.56 0.44 -11.07
CA PHE A 482 3.05 -0.14 -9.84
C PHE A 482 3.98 -1.33 -10.11
N SER A 483 5.21 -1.24 -9.60
CA SER A 483 6.25 -2.26 -9.79
C SER A 483 6.59 -2.98 -8.49
N ASP A 484 6.91 -4.27 -8.60
CA ASP A 484 7.30 -5.13 -7.49
C ASP A 484 6.20 -5.31 -6.41
N VAL A 485 4.92 -5.28 -6.81
CA VAL A 485 3.74 -5.26 -5.90
C VAL A 485 3.59 -6.52 -5.03
N HIS A 486 4.41 -7.56 -5.24
CA HIS A 486 4.53 -8.67 -4.31
C HIS A 486 5.07 -8.25 -2.92
N TRP A 487 5.72 -7.08 -2.83
CA TRP A 487 6.17 -6.44 -1.60
C TRP A 487 5.27 -5.28 -1.13
N VAL A 488 4.04 -5.18 -1.61
CA VAL A 488 3.12 -4.10 -1.22
C VAL A 488 2.71 -4.21 0.25
N ASP A 489 2.59 -3.07 0.94
CA ASP A 489 1.94 -3.01 2.26
C ASP A 489 0.41 -3.14 2.13
N ASN A 490 -0.24 -3.65 3.17
CA ASN A 490 -1.68 -3.95 3.15
C ASN A 490 -2.52 -2.69 2.90
N THR A 491 -2.18 -1.59 3.55
CA THR A 491 -2.90 -0.32 3.46
C THR A 491 -2.78 0.30 2.06
N SER A 492 -1.61 0.22 1.41
CA SER A 492 -1.43 0.61 0.00
C SER A 492 -2.32 -0.18 -0.95
N LEU A 493 -2.47 -1.49 -0.70
CA LEU A 493 -3.29 -2.38 -1.52
C LEU A 493 -4.78 -2.10 -1.32
N GLU A 494 -5.21 -1.83 -0.08
CA GLU A 494 -6.57 -1.41 0.24
C GLU A 494 -6.92 -0.06 -0.42
N LEU A 495 -5.99 0.90 -0.38
CA LEU A 495 -6.16 2.18 -1.08
C LEU A 495 -6.23 1.99 -2.60
N LEU A 496 -5.45 1.06 -3.17
CA LEU A 496 -5.58 0.68 -4.57
C LEU A 496 -6.96 0.12 -4.88
N GLN A 497 -7.46 -0.82 -4.07
CA GLN A 497 -8.83 -1.35 -4.22
C GLN A 497 -9.88 -0.25 -4.17
N HIS A 498 -9.76 0.71 -3.24
CA HIS A 498 -10.66 1.86 -3.15
C HIS A 498 -10.64 2.77 -4.40
N CYS A 499 -9.49 2.84 -5.09
CA CYS A 499 -9.34 3.64 -6.31
C CYS A 499 -9.71 2.89 -7.59
N LEU A 500 -9.74 1.55 -7.59
CA LEU A 500 -10.05 0.74 -8.78
C LEU A 500 -11.32 1.16 -9.53
N PRO A 501 -12.47 1.48 -8.88
CA PRO A 501 -13.69 1.91 -9.58
C PRO A 501 -13.50 3.10 -10.54
N LEU A 502 -12.44 3.89 -10.37
CA LEU A 502 -12.11 4.98 -11.28
C LEU A 502 -11.85 4.49 -12.72
N CYS A 503 -11.49 3.22 -12.95
CA CYS A 503 -11.30 2.70 -14.30
C CYS A 503 -12.60 2.67 -15.14
N ASP A 504 -13.77 2.70 -14.51
CA ASP A 504 -15.05 2.74 -15.22
C ASP A 504 -15.44 4.14 -15.69
N THR A 505 -14.98 5.18 -14.99
CA THR A 505 -15.41 6.57 -15.20
C THR A 505 -14.32 7.48 -15.75
N GLN A 506 -13.04 7.13 -15.56
CA GLN A 506 -11.89 7.95 -15.95
C GLN A 506 -11.04 7.27 -17.04
N PRO A 507 -10.34 8.04 -17.90
CA PRO A 507 -9.36 7.52 -18.86
C PRO A 507 -8.06 7.10 -18.15
N LEU A 508 -8.16 6.08 -17.30
CA LEU A 508 -7.11 5.63 -16.38
C LEU A 508 -6.77 4.15 -16.59
N LEU A 509 -5.47 3.83 -16.72
CA LEU A 509 -4.95 2.47 -16.69
C LEU A 509 -4.22 2.19 -15.37
N TRP A 510 -4.71 1.22 -14.61
CA TRP A 510 -3.99 0.63 -13.48
C TRP A 510 -3.05 -0.46 -13.99
N LEU A 511 -1.74 -0.20 -14.03
CA LEU A 511 -0.73 -1.16 -14.49
C LEU A 511 0.02 -1.75 -13.29
N VAL A 512 -0.31 -2.98 -12.91
CA VAL A 512 0.20 -3.64 -11.69
C VAL A 512 1.10 -4.81 -12.06
N VAL A 513 2.37 -4.75 -11.64
CA VAL A 513 3.39 -5.74 -12.01
C VAL A 513 3.94 -6.46 -10.78
N PHE A 514 3.80 -7.79 -10.75
CA PHE A 514 4.16 -8.60 -9.58
C PHE A 514 4.63 -10.02 -9.95
N ARG A 515 5.12 -10.74 -8.94
CA ARG A 515 5.49 -12.16 -9.02
C ARG A 515 4.33 -13.00 -8.49
N PRO A 516 4.05 -14.18 -9.07
CA PRO A 516 2.98 -15.06 -8.60
C PRO A 516 3.38 -15.76 -7.29
N ASP A 517 3.39 -15.03 -6.19
CA ASP A 517 3.64 -15.55 -4.84
C ASP A 517 2.32 -15.73 -4.09
N ARG A 518 1.97 -16.98 -3.75
CA ARG A 518 0.71 -17.31 -3.04
C ARG A 518 0.67 -16.80 -1.60
N SER A 519 1.83 -16.51 -1.01
CA SER A 519 1.92 -15.98 0.36
C SER A 519 1.73 -14.46 0.42
N SER A 520 1.85 -13.76 -0.71
CA SER A 520 1.74 -12.31 -0.78
C SER A 520 0.27 -11.84 -0.83
N PRO A 521 -0.08 -10.71 -0.17
CA PRO A 521 -1.41 -10.10 -0.25
C PRO A 521 -1.89 -9.83 -1.69
N VAL A 522 -0.96 -9.56 -2.61
CA VAL A 522 -1.27 -9.32 -4.03
C VAL A 522 -1.94 -10.52 -4.71
N TRP A 523 -1.75 -11.74 -4.19
CA TRP A 523 -2.41 -12.94 -4.72
C TRP A 523 -3.93 -12.88 -4.55
N HIS A 524 -4.39 -12.47 -3.36
CA HIS A 524 -5.81 -12.28 -3.06
C HIS A 524 -6.37 -11.11 -3.86
N PHE A 525 -5.62 -10.01 -3.97
CA PHE A 525 -5.99 -8.87 -4.81
C PHE A 525 -6.20 -9.26 -6.27
N ARG A 526 -5.32 -10.10 -6.85
CA ARG A 526 -5.50 -10.62 -8.22
C ARG A 526 -6.84 -11.33 -8.38
N HIS A 527 -7.26 -12.13 -7.39
CA HIS A 527 -8.54 -12.83 -7.44
C HIS A 527 -9.71 -11.85 -7.35
N TYR A 528 -9.66 -10.92 -6.39
CA TYR A 528 -10.64 -9.84 -6.24
C TYR A 528 -10.87 -9.08 -7.56
N VAL A 529 -9.79 -8.62 -8.21
CA VAL A 529 -9.90 -7.90 -9.49
C VAL A 529 -10.51 -8.78 -10.60
N GLY A 530 -10.18 -10.08 -10.61
CA GLY A 530 -10.74 -11.04 -11.56
C GLY A 530 -12.25 -11.27 -11.41
N THR A 531 -12.77 -11.14 -10.19
CA THR A 531 -14.19 -11.32 -9.87
C THR A 531 -14.97 -10.03 -10.06
N GLU A 532 -14.47 -8.90 -9.55
CA GLU A 532 -15.21 -7.63 -9.52
C GLU A 532 -15.08 -6.80 -10.81
N TYR A 533 -13.96 -6.91 -11.52
CA TYR A 533 -13.68 -6.11 -12.73
C TYR A 533 -13.35 -6.94 -13.98
N PRO A 534 -14.04 -8.07 -14.26
CA PRO A 534 -13.74 -8.90 -15.43
C PRO A 534 -13.92 -8.13 -16.75
N HIS A 535 -14.79 -7.12 -16.78
CA HIS A 535 -15.05 -6.26 -17.95
C HIS A 535 -13.95 -5.24 -18.24
N ARG A 536 -13.07 -4.95 -17.28
CA ARG A 536 -11.95 -3.98 -17.41
C ARG A 536 -10.57 -4.60 -17.30
N LEU A 537 -10.49 -5.88 -16.91
CA LEU A 537 -9.25 -6.57 -16.63
C LEU A 537 -8.59 -7.16 -17.88
N THR A 538 -7.30 -6.89 -18.05
CA THR A 538 -6.40 -7.61 -18.96
C THR A 538 -5.31 -8.29 -18.14
N GLN A 539 -5.27 -9.63 -18.15
CA GLN A 539 -4.19 -10.39 -17.50
C GLN A 539 -3.12 -10.76 -18.53
N ILE A 540 -1.87 -10.37 -18.26
CA ILE A 540 -0.71 -10.64 -19.11
C ILE A 540 0.28 -11.48 -18.30
N SER A 541 0.31 -12.78 -18.55
CA SER A 541 1.31 -13.67 -17.95
C SER A 541 2.49 -13.81 -18.90
N ILE A 542 3.70 -13.55 -18.41
CA ILE A 542 4.94 -13.65 -19.19
C ILE A 542 5.54 -15.06 -19.02
N PRO A 543 5.44 -15.95 -20.02
CA PRO A 543 6.01 -17.29 -19.94
C PRO A 543 7.53 -17.28 -20.17
N PRO A 544 8.26 -18.35 -19.82
CA PRO A 544 9.64 -18.53 -20.29
C PRO A 544 9.71 -18.47 -21.83
N LEU A 545 10.83 -18.00 -22.38
CA LEU A 545 11.07 -18.05 -23.82
C LEU A 545 11.15 -19.50 -24.28
N ASN A 546 10.60 -19.79 -25.45
CA ASN A 546 10.78 -21.11 -26.07
C ASN A 546 12.21 -21.28 -26.61
N ALA A 547 12.56 -22.48 -27.08
CA ALA A 547 13.92 -22.79 -27.52
C ALA A 547 14.36 -21.94 -28.74
N ALA A 548 13.45 -21.61 -29.65
CA ALA A 548 13.76 -20.79 -30.82
C ALA A 548 13.98 -19.32 -30.43
N GLU A 549 13.10 -18.76 -29.59
CA GLU A 549 13.22 -17.40 -29.05
C GLU A 549 14.48 -17.23 -28.18
N SER A 550 14.80 -18.24 -27.37
CA SER A 550 16.01 -18.26 -26.54
C SER A 550 17.28 -18.30 -27.38
N LEU A 551 17.27 -19.03 -28.51
CA LEU A 551 18.37 -19.06 -29.45
C LEU A 551 18.51 -17.72 -30.19
N GLU A 552 17.40 -17.13 -30.61
CA GLU A 552 17.39 -15.81 -31.24
C GLU A 552 17.96 -14.73 -30.31
N LEU A 553 17.60 -14.76 -29.03
CA LEU A 553 18.17 -13.84 -28.04
C LEU A 553 19.67 -14.08 -27.83
N LEU A 554 20.11 -15.34 -27.80
CA LEU A 554 21.51 -15.69 -27.68
C LEU A 554 22.31 -15.23 -28.91
N ASP A 555 21.81 -15.50 -30.12
CA ASP A 555 22.42 -15.08 -31.37
C ASP A 555 22.48 -13.55 -31.50
N TRP A 556 21.51 -12.83 -30.92
CA TRP A 556 21.57 -11.37 -30.86
C TRP A 556 22.62 -10.87 -29.85
N LEU A 557 22.74 -11.51 -28.69
CA LEU A 557 23.70 -11.13 -27.64
C LEU A 557 25.16 -11.31 -28.09
N ILE A 558 25.44 -12.44 -28.74
CA ILE A 558 26.80 -12.89 -29.02
C ILE A 558 27.07 -13.20 -30.49
N GLY A 559 26.15 -12.93 -31.40
CA GLY A 559 26.31 -13.22 -32.84
C GLY A 559 25.87 -14.64 -33.23
N VAL A 560 25.38 -14.76 -34.46
CA VAL A 560 24.88 -16.02 -35.04
C VAL A 560 26.01 -17.02 -35.20
N ARG A 561 25.82 -18.26 -34.72
CA ARG A 561 26.80 -19.37 -34.81
C ARG A 561 28.14 -19.12 -34.11
N THR A 562 28.22 -18.15 -33.21
CA THR A 562 29.40 -17.94 -32.36
C THR A 562 29.69 -19.14 -31.46
N LEU A 563 28.63 -19.79 -30.96
CA LEU A 563 28.73 -21.03 -30.20
C LEU A 563 28.51 -22.27 -31.08
N PRO A 564 29.26 -23.37 -30.87
CA PRO A 564 28.95 -24.65 -31.50
C PRO A 564 27.55 -25.13 -31.12
N GLU A 565 26.83 -25.75 -32.06
CA GLU A 565 25.42 -26.13 -31.90
C GLU A 565 25.14 -26.97 -30.64
N ARG A 566 26.05 -27.86 -30.26
CA ARG A 566 25.96 -28.66 -29.01
C ARG A 566 26.04 -27.80 -27.75
N VAL A 567 26.84 -26.74 -27.76
CA VAL A 567 27.01 -25.80 -26.64
C VAL A 567 25.78 -24.90 -26.56
N SER A 568 25.28 -24.39 -27.69
CA SER A 568 24.03 -23.63 -27.74
C SER A 568 22.86 -24.42 -27.16
N GLN A 569 22.69 -25.69 -27.56
CA GLN A 569 21.64 -26.55 -26.99
C GLN A 569 21.76 -26.73 -25.47
N LEU A 570 22.99 -26.88 -24.96
CA LEU A 570 23.25 -27.01 -23.53
C LEU A 570 22.97 -25.70 -22.76
N VAL A 571 23.29 -24.55 -23.35
CA VAL A 571 22.94 -23.22 -22.82
C VAL A 571 21.43 -23.05 -22.75
N LEU A 572 20.71 -23.37 -23.83
CA LEU A 572 19.25 -23.29 -23.89
C LEU A 572 18.59 -24.20 -22.86
N GLN A 573 19.11 -25.41 -22.68
CA GLN A 573 18.62 -26.36 -21.68
C GLN A 573 18.78 -25.83 -20.25
N ARG A 574 19.93 -25.22 -19.92
CA ARG A 574 20.18 -24.66 -18.57
C ARG A 574 19.49 -23.32 -18.32
N ALA A 575 19.27 -22.54 -19.37
CA ALA A 575 18.56 -21.27 -19.27
C ALA A 575 17.07 -21.47 -18.97
N GLU A 576 16.49 -22.61 -19.36
CA GLU A 576 15.06 -22.93 -19.23
C GLU A 576 14.15 -21.78 -19.71
N GLY A 577 14.58 -21.07 -20.76
CA GLY A 577 13.85 -19.94 -21.32
C GLY A 577 13.93 -18.64 -20.50
N ASN A 578 14.83 -18.52 -19.52
CA ASN A 578 15.02 -17.31 -18.75
C ASN A 578 15.93 -16.29 -19.49
N PRO A 579 15.39 -15.15 -19.96
CA PRO A 579 16.17 -14.15 -20.70
C PRO A 579 17.35 -13.60 -19.89
N TYR A 580 17.16 -13.37 -18.59
CA TYR A 580 18.19 -12.82 -17.72
C TYR A 580 19.38 -13.78 -17.56
N TYR A 581 19.12 -15.10 -17.53
CA TYR A 581 20.21 -16.09 -17.50
C TYR A 581 21.07 -16.03 -18.76
N LEU A 582 20.45 -15.91 -19.94
CA LEU A 582 21.17 -15.83 -21.22
C LEU A 582 22.07 -14.59 -21.29
N HIS A 583 21.56 -13.44 -20.83
CA HIS A 583 22.34 -12.20 -20.74
C HIS A 583 23.53 -12.34 -19.78
N GLU A 584 23.27 -12.84 -18.56
CA GLU A 584 24.33 -13.01 -17.57
C GLU A 584 25.37 -14.04 -18.00
N LEU A 585 24.97 -15.10 -18.71
CA LEU A 585 25.90 -16.06 -19.28
C LEU A 585 26.79 -15.44 -20.36
N ALA A 586 26.22 -14.68 -21.29
CA ALA A 586 26.99 -13.95 -22.29
C ALA A 586 28.01 -13.01 -21.61
N ASN A 587 27.55 -12.19 -20.66
CA ASN A 587 28.43 -11.30 -19.88
C ASN A 587 29.52 -12.07 -19.13
N ALA A 588 29.19 -13.21 -18.53
CA ALA A 588 30.15 -14.04 -17.80
C ALA A 588 31.22 -14.64 -18.71
N LEU A 589 30.89 -14.99 -19.95
CA LEU A 589 31.83 -15.49 -20.95
C LEU A 589 32.73 -14.38 -21.50
N ILE A 590 32.18 -13.18 -21.70
CA ILE A 590 32.93 -11.98 -22.10
C ILE A 590 33.93 -11.60 -21.02
N ALA A 591 33.49 -11.53 -19.76
CA ALA A 591 34.35 -11.20 -18.62
C ALA A 591 35.45 -12.24 -18.38
N GLN A 592 35.29 -13.48 -18.83
CA GLN A 592 36.35 -14.51 -18.78
C GLN A 592 37.37 -14.40 -19.91
N GLY A 593 37.16 -13.51 -20.88
CA GLY A 593 37.89 -13.51 -22.13
C GLY A 593 37.67 -14.78 -22.96
N VAL A 594 36.63 -15.56 -22.66
CA VAL A 594 36.22 -16.72 -23.47
C VAL A 594 35.54 -16.24 -24.74
N LEU A 595 34.71 -15.20 -24.61
CA LEU A 595 34.18 -14.43 -25.72
C LEU A 595 34.96 -13.12 -25.84
N VAL A 596 35.55 -12.87 -27.00
CA VAL A 596 36.24 -11.62 -27.31
C VAL A 596 35.69 -11.07 -28.62
N ARG A 597 35.60 -9.74 -28.72
CA ARG A 597 35.17 -9.08 -29.94
C ARG A 597 36.37 -8.84 -30.85
N ASP A 598 36.29 -9.34 -32.07
CA ASP A 598 37.30 -9.13 -33.10
C ASP A 598 37.39 -7.64 -33.45
N THR A 599 38.60 -7.08 -33.45
CA THR A 599 38.82 -5.63 -33.64
C THR A 599 38.60 -5.17 -35.08
N ASP A 600 38.68 -6.07 -36.06
CA ASP A 600 38.57 -5.75 -37.49
C ASP A 600 37.14 -6.02 -38.02
N THR A 601 36.48 -7.07 -37.53
CA THR A 601 35.11 -7.44 -37.97
C THR A 601 34.01 -7.00 -37.00
N GLY A 602 34.34 -6.76 -35.74
CA GLY A 602 33.37 -6.45 -34.69
C GLY A 602 32.50 -7.65 -34.27
N GLU A 603 32.80 -8.86 -34.76
CA GLU A 603 32.10 -10.10 -34.42
C GLU A 603 32.68 -10.74 -33.15
N TRP A 604 31.85 -11.48 -32.42
CA TRP A 604 32.29 -12.23 -31.25
C TRP A 604 32.94 -13.54 -31.66
N GLN A 605 34.08 -13.88 -31.06
CA GLN A 605 34.79 -15.14 -31.31
C GLN A 605 35.13 -15.82 -29.99
N LEU A 606 35.14 -17.16 -30.03
CA LEU A 606 35.60 -17.98 -28.92
C LEU A 606 37.12 -18.07 -28.92
N THR A 607 37.76 -17.69 -27.81
CA THR A 607 39.22 -17.84 -27.64
C THR A 607 39.64 -19.29 -27.36
N ARG A 608 38.70 -20.13 -26.87
CA ARG A 608 38.90 -21.57 -26.61
C ARG A 608 37.60 -22.37 -26.76
N PRO A 609 37.66 -23.70 -26.97
CA PRO A 609 36.47 -24.55 -27.01
C PRO A 609 35.73 -24.57 -25.66
N LEU A 610 34.41 -24.40 -25.68
CA LEU A 610 33.54 -24.48 -24.50
C LEU A 610 33.15 -25.93 -24.19
N THR A 611 33.29 -26.34 -22.93
CA THR A 611 32.83 -27.65 -22.43
C THR A 611 31.63 -27.49 -21.49
N SER A 612 30.95 -28.59 -21.16
CA SER A 612 29.82 -28.56 -20.21
C SER A 612 30.20 -28.10 -18.80
N LEU A 613 31.49 -28.16 -18.45
CA LEU A 613 32.07 -27.71 -17.18
C LEU A 613 32.27 -26.19 -17.13
N ASP A 614 32.39 -25.52 -18.28
CA ASP A 614 32.52 -24.07 -18.36
C ASP A 614 31.18 -23.33 -18.24
N LEU A 615 30.07 -24.07 -18.28
CA LEU A 615 28.70 -23.54 -18.24
C LEU A 615 28.07 -23.81 -16.87
N PRO A 616 27.76 -22.76 -16.07
CA PRO A 616 27.15 -22.91 -14.76
C PRO A 616 25.80 -23.60 -14.81
N ASP A 617 25.54 -24.54 -13.89
CA ASP A 617 24.28 -25.30 -13.81
C ASP A 617 23.07 -24.45 -13.42
N SER A 618 23.28 -23.25 -12.88
CA SER A 618 22.21 -22.33 -12.50
C SER A 618 22.67 -20.87 -12.56
N LEU A 619 21.69 -19.96 -12.62
CA LEU A 619 21.93 -18.51 -12.51
C LEU A 619 22.64 -18.13 -11.21
N GLN A 620 22.34 -18.85 -10.12
CA GLN A 620 22.95 -18.64 -8.81
C GLN A 620 24.44 -18.97 -8.83
N THR A 621 24.81 -20.09 -9.45
CA THR A 621 26.21 -20.50 -9.63
C THR A 621 27.00 -19.49 -10.46
N LEU A 622 26.37 -18.91 -11.48
CA LEU A 622 26.98 -17.87 -12.31
C LEU A 622 27.26 -16.59 -11.50
N LEU A 623 26.28 -16.12 -10.73
CA LEU A 623 26.45 -14.94 -9.89
C LEU A 623 27.45 -15.17 -8.74
N LEU A 624 27.52 -16.38 -8.17
CA LEU A 624 28.56 -16.77 -7.22
C LEU A 624 29.95 -16.70 -7.85
N ALA A 625 30.11 -17.25 -9.07
CA ALA A 625 31.38 -17.19 -9.78
C ALA A 625 31.81 -15.75 -10.11
N ARG A 626 30.84 -14.85 -10.35
CA ARG A 626 31.09 -13.40 -10.54
C ARG A 626 31.55 -12.74 -9.24
N LEU A 627 30.93 -13.09 -8.12
CA LEU A 627 31.35 -12.63 -6.79
C LEU A 627 32.75 -13.12 -6.40
N ASP A 628 33.09 -14.38 -6.71
CA ASP A 628 34.37 -15.00 -6.37
C ASP A 628 35.58 -14.43 -7.12
N ARG A 629 35.35 -13.68 -8.21
CA ARG A 629 36.41 -12.95 -8.93
C ARG A 629 36.79 -11.63 -8.29
N LEU A 630 35.92 -11.08 -7.46
CA LEU A 630 36.20 -9.84 -6.75
C LEU A 630 37.33 -10.08 -5.74
N GLU A 631 38.19 -9.08 -5.58
CA GLU A 631 39.15 -9.07 -4.49
C GLU A 631 38.45 -9.27 -3.15
N ALA A 632 39.13 -9.92 -2.20
CA ALA A 632 38.50 -10.35 -0.95
C ALA A 632 37.83 -9.20 -0.19
N GLU A 633 38.45 -8.01 -0.20
CA GLU A 633 37.93 -6.81 0.45
C GLU A 633 36.72 -6.21 -0.29
N VAL A 634 36.76 -6.15 -1.62
CA VAL A 634 35.66 -5.67 -2.48
C VAL A 634 34.44 -6.58 -2.35
N ARG A 635 34.66 -7.91 -2.36
CA ARG A 635 33.61 -8.90 -2.12
C ARG A 635 32.98 -8.72 -0.74
N HIS A 636 33.80 -8.45 0.27
CA HIS A 636 33.32 -8.21 1.64
C HIS A 636 32.43 -6.97 1.72
N VAL A 637 32.81 -5.87 1.06
CA VAL A 637 31.98 -4.65 0.97
C VAL A 637 30.63 -4.95 0.32
N LEU A 638 30.61 -5.72 -0.76
CA LEU A 638 29.36 -6.09 -1.44
C LEU A 638 28.48 -7.03 -0.58
N GLN A 639 29.09 -7.99 0.12
CA GLN A 639 28.37 -8.87 1.05
C GLN A 639 27.79 -8.08 2.24
N ALA A 640 28.54 -7.13 2.79
CA ALA A 640 28.08 -6.23 3.85
C ALA A 640 26.90 -5.36 3.37
N ALA A 641 27.01 -4.80 2.16
CA ALA A 641 25.92 -4.05 1.51
C ALA A 641 24.65 -4.91 1.34
N ALA A 642 24.81 -6.20 1.01
CA ALA A 642 23.69 -7.12 0.83
C ALA A 642 22.87 -7.36 2.11
N VAL A 643 23.49 -7.20 3.30
CA VAL A 643 22.82 -7.27 4.61
C VAL A 643 22.00 -6.01 4.91
N ILE A 644 22.46 -4.84 4.47
CA ILE A 644 21.72 -3.58 4.63
C ILE A 644 20.43 -3.64 3.80
N GLY A 645 20.55 -4.00 2.51
CA GLY A 645 19.39 -4.13 1.64
C GLY A 645 19.71 -4.13 0.16
N ALA A 646 18.68 -4.20 -0.68
CA ALA A 646 18.79 -4.02 -2.13
C ALA A 646 19.19 -2.59 -2.52
N VAL A 647 18.87 -1.66 -1.61
CA VAL A 647 19.32 -0.27 -1.59
C VAL A 647 20.04 -0.10 -0.25
N PHE A 648 21.19 0.56 -0.25
CA PHE A 648 22.00 0.75 0.94
C PHE A 648 22.69 2.10 0.91
N TRP A 649 23.00 2.63 2.09
CA TRP A 649 23.60 3.95 2.23
C TRP A 649 25.03 3.87 2.70
N GLN A 650 25.85 4.79 2.20
CA GLN A 650 27.29 4.84 2.48
C GLN A 650 27.56 4.87 3.99
N LYS A 651 26.80 5.63 4.79
CA LYS A 651 27.02 5.71 6.24
C LYS A 651 26.69 4.40 6.97
N ALA A 652 25.65 3.69 6.56
CA ALA A 652 25.32 2.38 7.10
C ALA A 652 26.39 1.33 6.72
N LEU A 653 26.91 1.40 5.48
CA LEU A 653 27.97 0.53 5.02
C LEU A 653 29.33 0.81 5.68
N ARG A 654 29.62 2.08 5.99
CA ARG A 654 30.79 2.47 6.78
C ARG A 654 30.83 1.77 8.13
N ALA A 655 29.68 1.60 8.80
CA ALA A 655 29.62 0.89 10.08
C ALA A 655 30.01 -0.60 9.98
N LEU A 656 29.99 -1.19 8.77
CA LEU A 656 30.33 -2.59 8.53
C LEU A 656 31.77 -2.81 8.06
N THR A 657 32.46 -1.76 7.63
CA THR A 657 33.77 -1.83 6.98
C THR A 657 34.87 -1.25 7.88
N GLN A 658 36.07 -1.84 7.83
CA GLN A 658 37.16 -1.46 8.76
C GLN A 658 38.05 -0.33 8.24
N ASP A 659 38.13 -0.13 6.91
CA ASP A 659 38.96 0.90 6.27
C ASP A 659 38.09 1.91 5.50
N GLU A 660 37.94 3.11 6.07
CA GLU A 660 37.12 4.19 5.49
C GLU A 660 37.77 4.80 4.24
N SER A 661 39.10 4.75 4.13
CA SER A 661 39.83 5.33 3.00
C SER A 661 39.68 4.50 1.73
N ALA A 662 39.64 3.17 1.88
CA ALA A 662 39.47 2.23 0.77
C ALA A 662 38.00 2.06 0.34
N LEU A 663 37.02 2.35 1.20
CA LEU A 663 35.59 2.13 0.89
C LEU A 663 35.13 2.83 -0.38
N LYS A 664 35.59 4.07 -0.65
CA LYS A 664 35.24 4.78 -1.88
C LYS A 664 35.80 4.06 -3.12
N GLN A 665 37.03 3.58 -3.04
CA GLN A 665 37.66 2.82 -4.13
C GLN A 665 36.93 1.49 -4.38
N HIS A 666 36.56 0.77 -3.32
CA HIS A 666 35.78 -0.46 -3.43
C HIS A 666 34.39 -0.23 -4.04
N LEU A 667 33.70 0.84 -3.66
CA LEU A 667 32.41 1.20 -4.28
C LEU A 667 32.57 1.53 -5.76
N THR A 668 33.58 2.31 -6.13
CA THR A 668 33.91 2.59 -7.54
C THR A 668 34.23 1.33 -8.33
N GLN A 669 34.95 0.37 -7.73
CA GLN A 669 35.21 -0.92 -8.36
C GLN A 669 33.93 -1.75 -8.54
N LEU A 670 33.05 -1.80 -7.55
CA LEU A 670 31.75 -2.48 -7.65
C LEU A 670 30.84 -1.85 -8.72
N GLN A 671 30.92 -0.54 -8.93
CA GLN A 671 30.23 0.17 -10.01
C GLN A 671 30.82 -0.20 -11.38
N ARG A 672 32.15 -0.22 -11.52
CA ARG A 672 32.85 -0.67 -12.75
C ARG A 672 32.51 -2.11 -13.12
N GLU A 673 32.42 -2.98 -12.11
CA GLU A 673 31.98 -4.38 -12.26
C GLU A 673 30.46 -4.51 -12.51
N GLN A 674 29.71 -3.40 -12.57
CA GLN A 674 28.27 -3.32 -12.80
C GLN A 674 27.44 -4.13 -11.78
N LEU A 675 27.92 -4.20 -10.54
CA LEU A 675 27.28 -4.92 -9.44
C LEU A 675 26.36 -4.00 -8.63
N ILE A 676 26.71 -2.72 -8.57
CA ILE A 676 25.92 -1.68 -7.92
C ILE A 676 25.83 -0.44 -8.80
N GLU A 677 24.80 0.35 -8.58
CA GLU A 677 24.57 1.66 -9.17
C GLU A 677 24.47 2.71 -8.06
N GLU A 678 24.99 3.89 -8.32
CA GLU A 678 24.88 5.04 -7.43
C GLU A 678 23.61 5.82 -7.76
N ARG A 679 22.80 6.14 -6.74
CA ARG A 679 21.47 6.74 -6.94
C ARG A 679 21.39 8.18 -6.49
N GLN A 680 21.43 8.43 -5.19
CA GLN A 680 21.17 9.76 -4.64
C GLN A 680 21.89 9.99 -3.32
N LEU A 681 22.20 11.25 -2.99
CA LEU A 681 22.68 11.61 -1.67
C LEU A 681 21.47 11.72 -0.73
N VAL A 682 21.50 11.01 0.40
CA VAL A 682 20.42 11.05 1.39
C VAL A 682 20.88 11.81 2.63
N PRO A 683 20.12 12.85 3.06
CA PRO A 683 20.40 13.54 4.31
C PRO A 683 20.56 12.56 5.48
N ASP A 684 21.59 12.77 6.29
CA ASP A 684 22.01 11.93 7.43
C ASP A 684 22.52 10.52 7.13
N LEU A 685 22.27 9.95 5.95
CA LEU A 685 22.64 8.57 5.57
C LEU A 685 23.77 8.50 4.52
N GLY A 686 24.06 9.61 3.83
CA GLY A 686 25.10 9.69 2.80
C GLY A 686 24.65 9.13 1.45
N MET A 687 25.60 8.81 0.57
CA MET A 687 25.28 8.37 -0.79
C MET A 687 24.56 7.01 -0.77
N GLU A 688 23.43 6.95 -1.46
CA GLU A 688 22.62 5.76 -1.69
C GLU A 688 23.14 5.02 -2.91
N TYR A 689 23.29 3.71 -2.75
CA TYR A 689 23.62 2.77 -3.81
C TYR A 689 22.53 1.71 -3.89
N ALA A 690 22.37 1.10 -5.06
CA ALA A 690 21.48 -0.03 -5.25
C ALA A 690 22.20 -1.16 -5.96
N PHE A 691 21.79 -2.39 -5.70
CA PHE A 691 22.21 -3.53 -6.51
C PHE A 691 21.56 -3.42 -7.89
N THR A 692 22.33 -3.65 -8.94
CA THR A 692 21.82 -3.71 -10.33
C THR A 692 20.80 -4.84 -10.52
N SER A 693 20.84 -5.85 -9.65
CA SER A 693 19.87 -6.94 -9.61
C SER A 693 19.59 -7.41 -8.20
N LEU A 694 18.30 -7.63 -7.88
CA LEU A 694 17.89 -8.24 -6.61
C LEU A 694 18.47 -9.65 -6.42
N LEU A 695 18.74 -10.38 -7.51
CA LEU A 695 19.35 -11.70 -7.42
C LEU A 695 20.80 -11.62 -6.95
N LEU A 696 21.56 -10.64 -7.45
CA LEU A 696 22.93 -10.43 -7.01
C LEU A 696 23.01 -10.17 -5.51
N ARG A 697 22.09 -9.34 -4.98
CA ARG A 697 21.97 -9.11 -3.54
C ARG A 697 21.69 -10.40 -2.77
N GLU A 698 20.72 -11.20 -3.21
CA GLU A 698 20.37 -12.48 -2.56
C GLU A 698 21.57 -13.43 -2.53
N VAL A 699 22.29 -13.57 -3.64
CA VAL A 699 23.48 -14.43 -3.72
C VAL A 699 24.60 -13.93 -2.81
N ALA A 700 24.86 -12.62 -2.80
CA ALA A 700 25.85 -12.02 -1.91
C ALA A 700 25.46 -12.23 -0.43
N TYR A 701 24.19 -12.02 -0.07
CA TYR A 701 23.68 -12.26 1.28
C TYR A 701 23.77 -13.74 1.68
N ASP A 702 23.42 -14.65 0.77
CA ASP A 702 23.41 -16.08 1.03
C ASP A 702 24.81 -16.72 1.11
N SER A 703 25.81 -16.04 0.54
CA SER A 703 27.21 -16.44 0.68
C SER A 703 27.79 -16.22 2.09
N LEU A 704 27.12 -15.44 2.95
CA LEU A 704 27.56 -15.19 4.33
C LEU A 704 27.16 -16.33 5.27
N LEU A 705 28.03 -16.64 6.25
CA LEU A 705 27.70 -17.55 7.34
C LEU A 705 26.63 -16.93 8.25
N SER A 706 25.78 -17.76 8.87
CA SER A 706 24.71 -17.29 9.76
C SER A 706 25.22 -16.39 10.91
N THR A 707 26.39 -16.70 11.47
CA THR A 707 27.04 -15.89 12.51
C THR A 707 27.50 -14.52 11.99
N GLN A 708 27.98 -14.44 10.75
CA GLN A 708 28.37 -13.18 10.11
C GLN A 708 27.15 -12.33 9.78
N ARG A 709 26.07 -12.93 9.25
CA ARG A 709 24.80 -12.23 8.98
C ARG A 709 24.25 -11.60 10.25
N ALA A 710 24.20 -12.34 11.34
CA ALA A 710 23.74 -11.83 12.63
C ALA A 710 24.61 -10.66 13.13
N SER A 711 25.94 -10.78 13.02
CA SER A 711 26.87 -9.70 13.40
C SER A 711 26.71 -8.44 12.56
N TYR A 712 26.53 -8.56 11.24
CA TYR A 712 26.31 -7.42 10.37
C TYR A 712 24.95 -6.77 10.63
N HIS A 713 23.89 -7.56 10.79
CA HIS A 713 22.59 -7.02 11.15
C HIS A 713 22.62 -6.23 12.47
N LEU A 714 23.40 -6.69 13.46
CA LEU A 714 23.58 -5.95 14.71
C LEU A 714 24.22 -4.58 14.46
N LYS A 715 25.35 -4.56 13.74
CA LYS A 715 26.07 -3.31 13.42
C LYS A 715 25.23 -2.34 12.59
N VAL A 716 24.45 -2.85 11.63
CA VAL A 716 23.52 -2.00 10.85
C VAL A 716 22.47 -1.39 11.78
N ALA A 717 21.87 -2.18 12.68
CA ALA A 717 20.87 -1.69 13.61
C ALA A 717 21.44 -0.61 14.53
N GLU A 718 22.63 -0.83 15.10
CA GLU A 718 23.33 0.13 15.97
C GLU A 718 23.73 1.42 15.23
N ALA A 719 24.05 1.34 13.93
CA ALA A 719 24.36 2.52 13.12
C ALA A 719 23.12 3.34 12.76
N LEU A 720 21.95 2.70 12.61
CA LEU A 720 20.70 3.34 12.23
C LEU A 720 19.89 3.85 13.44
N GLU A 721 20.05 3.24 14.62
CA GLU A 721 19.29 3.58 15.83
C GLU A 721 19.46 5.07 16.27
N PRO A 722 20.65 5.68 16.27
CA PRO A 722 20.80 7.10 16.62
C PRO A 722 20.07 8.05 15.67
N LEU A 723 19.81 7.62 14.44
CA LEU A 723 19.07 8.38 13.44
C LEU A 723 17.56 8.32 13.69
N LEU A 724 17.09 7.55 14.67
CA LEU A 724 15.70 7.54 15.12
C LEU A 724 15.41 8.73 16.05
N ASP A 725 16.37 9.13 16.90
CA ASP A 725 16.19 10.20 17.89
C ASP A 725 16.24 11.61 17.29
N SER A 726 17.08 11.84 16.27
CA SER A 726 17.01 13.06 15.44
C SER A 726 15.73 13.15 14.60
N SER A 727 14.94 12.07 14.58
CA SER A 727 13.82 11.86 13.68
C SER A 727 12.46 11.77 14.37
N LYS A 728 12.14 12.73 15.25
CA LYS A 728 10.72 13.05 15.51
C LYS A 728 9.92 13.27 14.21
N GLU A 729 10.61 13.49 13.09
CA GLU A 729 10.09 13.66 11.74
C GLU A 729 10.04 12.38 10.83
N HIS A 730 10.58 11.21 11.25
CA HIS A 730 10.56 9.97 10.45
C HIS A 730 10.22 8.69 11.25
N PRO A 731 9.04 8.62 11.89
CA PRO A 731 8.61 7.48 12.72
C PRO A 731 8.44 6.15 11.95
N GLN A 732 8.60 6.14 10.63
CA GLN A 732 8.46 4.96 9.77
C GLN A 732 9.68 4.02 9.83
N ARG A 733 10.83 4.49 10.34
CA ARG A 733 12.07 3.71 10.37
C ARG A 733 12.12 2.64 11.48
N TYR A 734 11.19 2.65 12.44
CA TYR A 734 11.16 1.68 13.54
C TYR A 734 11.09 0.23 13.05
N GLY A 735 10.22 -0.08 12.09
CA GLY A 735 10.08 -1.44 11.55
C GLY A 735 11.35 -1.96 10.88
N MET A 736 12.09 -1.10 10.18
CA MET A 736 13.36 -1.44 9.53
C MET A 736 14.46 -1.75 10.55
N VAL A 737 14.62 -0.90 11.58
CA VAL A 737 15.64 -1.13 12.63
C VAL A 737 15.26 -2.35 13.48
N ALA A 738 13.97 -2.55 13.76
CA ALA A 738 13.46 -3.75 14.43
C ALA A 738 13.78 -5.04 13.65
N TYR A 739 13.63 -5.01 12.31
CA TYR A 739 14.00 -6.13 11.44
C TYR A 739 15.47 -6.52 11.62
N HIS A 740 16.39 -5.56 11.60
CA HIS A 740 17.81 -5.83 11.76
C HIS A 740 18.15 -6.36 13.17
N TYR A 741 17.59 -5.79 14.24
CA TYR A 741 17.79 -6.34 15.59
C TYR A 741 17.23 -7.76 15.73
N ARG A 742 16.11 -8.08 15.08
CA ARG A 742 15.54 -9.42 15.06
C ARG A 742 16.48 -10.42 14.36
N GLN A 743 16.99 -10.07 13.18
CA GLN A 743 17.95 -10.94 12.46
C GLN A 743 19.28 -11.09 13.20
N ALA A 744 19.66 -10.11 14.03
CA ALA A 744 20.83 -10.16 14.90
C ALA A 744 20.63 -11.03 16.16
N GLY A 745 19.40 -11.41 16.49
CA GLY A 745 19.07 -12.12 17.74
C GLY A 745 18.94 -11.22 18.98
N SER A 746 18.97 -9.89 18.82
CA SER A 746 18.76 -8.92 19.89
C SER A 746 17.26 -8.70 20.14
N LEU A 747 16.61 -9.71 20.72
CA LEU A 747 15.15 -9.80 20.83
C LEU A 747 14.51 -8.64 21.62
N GLU A 748 15.13 -8.15 22.69
CA GLU A 748 14.58 -7.06 23.51
C GLU A 748 14.47 -5.74 22.74
N LYS A 749 15.56 -5.34 22.05
CA LYS A 749 15.55 -4.14 21.19
C LYS A 749 14.59 -4.30 20.01
N ALA A 750 14.54 -5.51 19.42
CA ALA A 750 13.59 -5.80 18.35
C ALA A 750 12.14 -5.65 18.83
N LEU A 751 11.82 -6.09 20.05
CA LEU A 751 10.48 -5.96 20.63
C LEU A 751 10.09 -4.50 20.85
N ASP A 752 10.95 -3.69 21.48
CA ASP A 752 10.67 -2.27 21.74
C ASP A 752 10.37 -1.49 20.45
N LEU A 753 11.21 -1.65 19.43
CA LEU A 753 11.03 -0.97 18.15
C LEU A 753 9.82 -1.51 17.37
N THR A 754 9.51 -2.80 17.47
CA THR A 754 8.29 -3.38 16.87
C THR A 754 7.03 -2.79 17.49
N LEU A 755 7.01 -2.56 18.81
CA LEU A 755 5.88 -1.93 19.49
C LEU A 755 5.73 -0.46 19.11
N LYS A 756 6.84 0.28 18.97
CA LYS A 756 6.81 1.66 18.44
C LYS A 756 6.28 1.70 17.00
N ALA A 757 6.63 0.73 16.16
CA ALA A 757 6.09 0.59 14.81
C ALA A 757 4.58 0.30 14.84
N ALA A 758 4.11 -0.59 15.72
CA ALA A 758 2.68 -0.90 15.90
C ALA A 758 1.89 0.34 16.35
N GLU A 759 2.42 1.11 17.31
CA GLU A 759 1.78 2.33 17.78
C GLU A 759 1.68 3.36 16.66
N GLN A 760 2.75 3.53 15.87
CA GLN A 760 2.75 4.45 14.74
C GLN A 760 1.73 4.03 13.66
N ALA A 761 1.67 2.74 13.33
CA ALA A 761 0.69 2.21 12.39
C ALA A 761 -0.75 2.47 12.88
N ARG A 762 -1.02 2.22 14.17
CA ARG A 762 -2.32 2.50 14.79
C ARG A 762 -2.70 3.98 14.75
N ARG A 763 -1.75 4.90 14.94
CA ARG A 763 -1.99 6.36 14.88
C ARG A 763 -2.46 6.83 13.50
N VAL A 764 -2.03 6.17 12.43
CA VAL A 764 -2.48 6.46 11.05
C VAL A 764 -3.54 5.47 10.55
N TYR A 765 -4.12 4.69 11.46
CA TYR A 765 -5.15 3.65 11.21
C TYR A 765 -4.77 2.61 10.16
N ALA A 766 -3.48 2.34 10.05
CA ALA A 766 -2.92 1.21 9.33
C ALA A 766 -3.07 -0.05 10.20
N ASN A 767 -4.33 -0.45 10.42
CA ASN A 767 -4.68 -1.49 11.39
C ASN A 767 -4.12 -2.87 10.99
N ALA A 768 -4.01 -3.17 9.69
CA ALA A 768 -3.44 -4.43 9.21
C ALA A 768 -1.95 -4.53 9.56
N GLU A 769 -1.18 -3.46 9.34
CA GLU A 769 0.23 -3.36 9.71
C GLU A 769 0.40 -3.37 11.24
N ALA A 770 -0.48 -2.68 11.98
CA ALA A 770 -0.47 -2.72 13.45
C ALA A 770 -0.70 -4.16 13.96
N LEU A 771 -1.67 -4.88 13.38
CA LEU A 771 -1.96 -6.28 13.71
C LEU A 771 -0.75 -7.19 13.43
N GLU A 772 -0.06 -7.00 12.31
CA GLU A 772 1.16 -7.73 11.96
C GLU A 772 2.28 -7.44 12.96
N HIS A 773 2.50 -6.16 13.31
CA HIS A 773 3.49 -5.78 14.31
C HIS A 773 3.17 -6.35 15.70
N TYR A 774 1.91 -6.33 16.15
CA TYR A 774 1.53 -6.97 17.41
C TYR A 774 1.73 -8.49 17.38
N SER A 775 1.42 -9.13 16.25
CA SER A 775 1.66 -10.56 16.07
C SER A 775 3.16 -10.89 16.12
N HIS A 776 4.00 -10.09 15.48
CA HIS A 776 5.46 -10.20 15.59
C HIS A 776 5.97 -9.92 17.01
N ALA A 777 5.40 -8.96 17.72
CA ALA A 777 5.77 -8.68 19.11
C ALA A 777 5.46 -9.88 20.03
N LEU A 778 4.34 -10.58 19.81
CA LEU A 778 3.99 -11.79 20.55
C LEU A 778 4.98 -12.95 20.29
N THR A 779 5.43 -13.15 19.04
CA THR A 779 6.43 -14.20 18.74
C THR A 779 7.81 -13.88 19.34
N LEU A 780 8.18 -12.61 19.38
CA LEU A 780 9.39 -12.14 20.08
C LEU A 780 9.29 -12.38 21.59
N LEU A 781 8.13 -12.11 22.20
CA LEU A 781 7.88 -12.38 23.61
C LEU A 781 7.94 -13.87 23.95
N ASP A 782 7.36 -14.74 23.12
CA ASP A 782 7.43 -16.18 23.33
C ASP A 782 8.89 -16.67 23.31
N SER A 783 9.71 -16.12 22.40
CA SER A 783 11.15 -16.42 22.30
C SER A 783 11.92 -15.90 23.52
N LEU A 784 11.63 -14.67 23.98
CA LEU A 784 12.22 -14.10 25.21
C LEU A 784 11.84 -14.91 26.44
N LYS A 785 10.59 -15.38 26.53
CA LYS A 785 10.10 -16.19 27.66
C LYS A 785 10.78 -17.56 27.73
N GLN A 786 11.03 -18.20 26.58
CA GLN A 786 11.78 -19.45 26.52
C GLN A 786 13.22 -19.29 27.03
N ASN A 787 13.84 -18.14 26.75
CA ASN A 787 15.19 -17.81 27.19
C ASN A 787 15.26 -17.24 28.62
N ALA A 788 14.11 -16.91 29.24
CA ALA A 788 14.06 -16.32 30.57
C ALA A 788 14.42 -17.35 31.65
N VAL A 789 15.46 -17.02 32.43
CA VAL A 789 16.04 -17.88 33.47
C VAL A 789 15.28 -17.76 34.81
N SER A 790 14.72 -16.59 35.12
CA SER A 790 14.01 -16.34 36.38
C SER A 790 12.49 -16.32 36.20
N GLU A 791 11.79 -16.72 37.25
CA GLU A 791 10.33 -16.66 37.32
C GLU A 791 9.82 -15.21 37.25
N GLU A 792 10.54 -14.27 37.87
CA GLU A 792 10.20 -12.84 37.85
C GLU A 792 10.30 -12.25 36.43
N ALA A 793 11.32 -12.64 35.64
CA ALA A 793 11.44 -12.20 34.25
C ALA A 793 10.29 -12.76 33.39
N ARG A 794 9.90 -14.03 33.60
CA ARG A 794 8.74 -14.63 32.92
C ARG A 794 7.44 -13.90 33.28
N TYR A 795 7.27 -13.52 34.55
CA TYR A 795 6.12 -12.76 35.03
C TYR A 795 5.99 -11.39 34.33
N VAL A 796 7.09 -10.64 34.20
CA VAL A 796 7.09 -9.35 33.48
C VAL A 796 6.74 -9.52 31.99
N LEU A 797 7.30 -10.55 31.34
CA LEU A 797 7.02 -10.85 29.93
C LEU A 797 5.55 -11.25 29.72
N ASP A 798 4.96 -12.03 30.64
CA ASP A 798 3.56 -12.40 30.60
C ASP A 798 2.63 -11.19 30.80
N ARG A 799 2.98 -10.27 31.68
CA ARG A 799 2.25 -9.00 31.84
C ARG A 799 2.27 -8.17 30.56
N GLN A 800 3.44 -8.07 29.91
CA GLN A 800 3.57 -7.38 28.62
C GLN A 800 2.79 -8.09 27.51
N ARG A 801 2.80 -9.43 27.49
CA ARG A 801 2.05 -10.26 26.55
C ARG A 801 0.54 -10.00 26.66
N LEU A 802 -0.01 -9.89 27.87
CA LEU A 802 -1.43 -9.56 28.09
C LEU A 802 -1.79 -8.19 27.49
N SER A 803 -0.95 -7.17 27.71
CA SER A 803 -1.16 -5.84 27.16
C SER A 803 -1.16 -5.84 25.62
N ILE A 804 -0.22 -6.56 24.99
CA ILE A 804 -0.14 -6.65 23.52
C ILE A 804 -1.31 -7.45 22.95
N LEU A 805 -1.75 -8.52 23.62
CA LEU A 805 -2.95 -9.25 23.22
C LEU A 805 -4.18 -8.34 23.22
N ASN A 806 -4.33 -7.46 24.21
CA ASN A 806 -5.46 -6.52 24.21
C ASN A 806 -5.39 -5.55 23.02
N LEU A 807 -4.20 -5.00 22.72
CA LEU A 807 -4.02 -4.11 21.57
C LEU A 807 -4.25 -4.82 20.23
N ARG A 808 -3.78 -6.06 20.11
CA ARG A 808 -3.99 -6.89 18.91
C ARG A 808 -5.47 -7.22 18.73
N ARG A 809 -6.13 -7.62 19.82
CA ARG A 809 -7.57 -7.86 19.88
C ARG A 809 -8.35 -6.64 19.38
N GLU A 810 -8.14 -5.48 19.99
CA GLU A 810 -8.80 -4.23 19.57
C GLU A 810 -8.61 -3.97 18.06
N THR A 811 -7.38 -4.14 17.58
CA THR A 811 -7.06 -3.96 16.16
C THR A 811 -7.73 -5.00 15.25
N ALA A 812 -7.82 -6.26 15.68
CA ALA A 812 -8.50 -7.33 14.97
C ALA A 812 -10.01 -7.06 14.84
N TYR A 813 -10.66 -6.54 15.89
CA TYR A 813 -12.07 -6.12 15.82
C TYR A 813 -12.27 -5.00 14.80
N LEU A 814 -11.35 -4.03 14.71
CA LEU A 814 -11.42 -2.95 13.71
C LEU A 814 -11.28 -3.47 12.27
N LEU A 815 -10.57 -4.60 12.06
CA LEU A 815 -10.42 -5.25 10.76
C LEU A 815 -11.54 -6.25 10.44
N GLY A 816 -12.48 -6.46 11.35
CA GLY A 816 -13.52 -7.50 11.21
C GLY A 816 -13.01 -8.93 11.43
N GLU A 817 -11.77 -9.11 11.91
CA GLU A 817 -11.20 -10.41 12.28
C GLU A 817 -11.71 -10.86 13.67
N ILE A 818 -13.04 -10.99 13.78
CA ILE A 818 -13.71 -11.16 15.07
C ILE A 818 -13.22 -12.40 15.83
N GLU A 819 -13.05 -13.55 15.15
CA GLU A 819 -12.60 -14.77 15.84
C GLU A 819 -11.16 -14.67 16.35
N SER A 820 -10.28 -13.97 15.62
CA SER A 820 -8.91 -13.68 16.06
C SER A 820 -8.91 -12.87 17.36
N GLY A 821 -9.70 -11.78 17.39
CA GLY A 821 -9.88 -10.98 18.60
C GLY A 821 -10.50 -11.77 19.75
N ARG A 822 -11.50 -12.61 19.49
CA ARG A 822 -12.13 -13.47 20.51
C ARG A 822 -11.12 -14.47 21.09
N ASN A 823 -10.26 -15.06 20.25
CA ASN A 823 -9.21 -15.96 20.71
C ASN A 823 -8.18 -15.23 21.59
N ASP A 824 -7.81 -14.00 21.23
CA ASP A 824 -6.93 -13.16 22.04
C ASP A 824 -7.55 -12.84 23.40
N ALA A 825 -8.84 -12.50 23.45
CA ALA A 825 -9.56 -12.29 24.70
C ALA A 825 -9.53 -13.55 25.59
N ARG A 826 -9.82 -14.74 25.04
CA ARG A 826 -9.75 -16.01 25.80
C ARG A 826 -8.34 -16.23 26.37
N THR A 827 -7.32 -16.00 25.54
CA THR A 827 -5.91 -16.12 25.94
C THR A 827 -5.54 -15.12 27.04
N MET A 828 -6.07 -13.89 27.00
CA MET A 828 -5.86 -12.89 28.05
C MET A 828 -6.42 -13.36 29.40
N LEU A 829 -7.59 -14.02 29.42
CA LEU A 829 -8.17 -14.53 30.66
C LEU A 829 -7.33 -15.66 31.26
N GLU A 830 -6.89 -16.60 30.44
CA GLU A 830 -5.98 -17.69 30.87
C GLU A 830 -4.69 -17.12 31.46
N LEU A 831 -4.12 -16.08 30.82
CA LEU A 831 -2.90 -15.43 31.28
C LEU A 831 -3.13 -14.63 32.56
N ALA A 832 -4.25 -13.91 32.67
CA ALA A 832 -4.61 -13.17 33.87
C ALA A 832 -4.81 -14.09 35.09
N GLN A 833 -5.33 -15.31 34.89
CA GLN A 833 -5.45 -16.32 35.95
C GLN A 833 -4.09 -16.75 36.50
N GLN A 834 -3.06 -16.77 35.66
CA GLN A 834 -1.69 -17.09 36.06
C GLN A 834 -0.99 -15.88 36.72
N LEU A 835 -1.42 -14.66 36.39
CA LEU A 835 -0.87 -13.40 36.93
C LEU A 835 -1.53 -12.97 38.25
N GLU A 836 -1.62 -13.88 39.22
CA GLU A 836 -2.35 -13.66 40.50
C GLU A 836 -1.94 -12.40 41.29
N ARG A 837 -0.72 -11.88 41.06
CA ARG A 837 -0.21 -10.67 41.74
C ARG A 837 -0.76 -9.35 41.17
N ASP A 838 -1.47 -9.35 40.05
CA ASP A 838 -2.03 -8.14 39.41
C ASP A 838 -3.54 -8.32 39.10
N PRO A 839 -4.40 -8.32 40.14
CA PRO A 839 -5.84 -8.54 40.01
C PRO A 839 -6.55 -7.50 39.12
N ALA A 840 -5.94 -6.34 38.86
CA ALA A 840 -6.47 -5.36 37.92
C ALA A 840 -6.52 -5.90 36.47
N LEU A 841 -5.52 -6.71 36.08
CA LEU A 841 -5.49 -7.35 34.75
C LEU A 841 -6.57 -8.42 34.60
N MET A 842 -6.96 -9.08 35.71
CA MET A 842 -8.09 -10.01 35.72
C MET A 842 -9.39 -9.27 35.41
N VAL A 843 -9.61 -8.09 36.00
CA VAL A 843 -10.79 -7.27 35.70
C VAL A 843 -10.81 -6.92 34.21
N ASP A 844 -9.70 -6.43 33.66
CA ASP A 844 -9.61 -6.08 32.24
C ASP A 844 -9.88 -7.30 31.35
N ALA A 845 -9.24 -8.44 31.62
CA ALA A 845 -9.44 -9.66 30.86
C ALA A 845 -10.89 -10.16 30.91
N LEU A 846 -11.57 -10.06 32.06
CA LEU A 846 -12.99 -10.40 32.19
C LEU A 846 -13.89 -9.48 31.36
N LEU A 847 -13.62 -8.18 31.36
CA LEU A 847 -14.41 -7.19 30.60
C LEU A 847 -14.25 -7.34 29.09
N GLU A 848 -13.11 -7.83 28.62
CA GLU A 848 -12.87 -8.07 27.19
C GLU A 848 -13.33 -9.45 26.71
N GLN A 849 -13.90 -10.30 27.57
CA GLN A 849 -14.35 -11.63 27.15
C GLN A 849 -15.48 -11.59 26.13
N PRO A 850 -15.56 -12.61 25.25
CA PRO A 850 -16.77 -12.86 24.48
C PRO A 850 -17.98 -13.01 25.41
N GLY A 851 -19.09 -12.37 25.08
CA GLY A 851 -20.26 -12.22 25.94
C GLY A 851 -20.27 -10.95 26.79
N VAL A 852 -19.13 -10.27 26.99
CA VAL A 852 -19.05 -8.97 27.70
C VAL A 852 -18.66 -7.84 26.76
N GLY A 853 -17.41 -7.87 26.27
CA GLY A 853 -16.86 -6.83 25.39
C GLY A 853 -17.30 -7.01 23.93
N SER A 854 -17.59 -8.24 23.51
CA SER A 854 -18.15 -8.55 22.18
C SER A 854 -19.19 -9.66 22.28
N ILE A 855 -20.37 -9.47 21.69
CA ILE A 855 -21.50 -10.41 21.80
C ILE A 855 -21.91 -10.82 20.39
N GLN A 856 -21.96 -12.13 20.11
CA GLN A 856 -22.42 -12.68 18.82
C GLN A 856 -23.62 -13.60 18.93
N GLY A 857 -24.01 -14.00 20.15
CA GLY A 857 -25.13 -14.89 20.36
C GLY A 857 -25.75 -14.74 21.74
N ARG A 858 -27.00 -15.17 21.86
CA ARG A 858 -27.80 -15.05 23.08
C ARG A 858 -27.22 -15.86 24.25
N GLU A 859 -26.67 -17.05 23.98
CA GLU A 859 -26.04 -17.91 24.99
C GLU A 859 -24.85 -17.22 25.67
N GLU A 860 -24.13 -16.36 24.94
CA GLU A 860 -22.99 -15.60 25.44
C GLU A 860 -23.42 -14.50 26.41
N ILE A 861 -24.65 -13.97 26.30
CA ILE A 861 -25.14 -12.89 27.16
C ILE A 861 -25.28 -13.40 28.60
N VAL A 862 -25.76 -14.63 28.80
CA VAL A 862 -25.94 -15.22 30.13
C VAL A 862 -24.59 -15.35 30.84
N THR A 863 -23.62 -15.96 30.16
CA THR A 863 -22.25 -16.12 30.69
C THR A 863 -21.55 -14.77 30.84
N GLY A 864 -21.80 -13.83 29.94
CA GLY A 864 -21.28 -12.46 29.99
C GLY A 864 -21.73 -11.68 31.23
N VAL A 865 -23.00 -11.79 31.62
CA VAL A 865 -23.50 -11.14 32.86
C VAL A 865 -22.72 -11.62 34.09
N ASP A 866 -22.49 -12.93 34.20
CA ASP A 866 -21.72 -13.49 35.32
C ASP A 866 -20.26 -13.00 35.33
N LEU A 867 -19.63 -12.94 34.16
CA LEU A 867 -18.26 -12.42 34.01
C LEU A 867 -18.18 -10.92 34.34
N ALA A 868 -19.14 -10.12 33.91
CA ALA A 868 -19.20 -8.69 34.19
C ALA A 868 -19.46 -8.39 35.67
N TYR A 869 -20.29 -9.18 36.36
CA TYR A 869 -20.44 -9.09 37.82
C TYR A 869 -19.17 -9.47 38.57
N ARG A 870 -18.45 -10.51 38.13
CA ARG A 870 -17.15 -10.86 38.72
C ARG A 870 -16.13 -9.73 38.54
N ALA A 871 -16.10 -9.10 37.35
CA ALA A 871 -15.26 -7.94 37.08
C ALA A 871 -15.62 -6.75 38.00
N LEU A 872 -16.92 -6.49 38.18
CA LEU A 872 -17.42 -5.44 39.07
C LEU A 872 -17.02 -5.66 40.54
N GLU A 873 -17.22 -6.88 41.04
CA GLU A 873 -16.88 -7.24 42.42
C GLU A 873 -15.38 -7.06 42.67
N LEU A 874 -14.54 -7.56 41.76
CA LEU A 874 -13.10 -7.44 41.87
C LEU A 874 -12.64 -5.98 41.77
N ALA A 875 -13.21 -5.17 40.86
CA ALA A 875 -12.91 -3.74 40.77
C ALA A 875 -13.22 -3.00 42.08
N ARG A 876 -14.35 -3.31 42.72
CA ARG A 876 -14.74 -2.76 44.03
C ARG A 876 -13.79 -3.17 45.14
N GLN A 877 -13.37 -4.44 45.17
CA GLN A 877 -12.38 -4.93 46.14
C GLN A 877 -11.03 -4.21 45.99
N LEU A 878 -10.65 -3.84 44.76
CA LEU A 878 -9.44 -3.07 44.47
C LEU A 878 -9.58 -1.58 44.76
N GLY A 879 -10.81 -1.08 44.92
CA GLY A 879 -11.08 0.36 45.01
C GLY A 879 -10.80 1.11 43.71
N ASP A 880 -10.81 0.41 42.56
CA ASP A 880 -10.55 1.02 41.25
C ASP A 880 -11.87 1.53 40.62
N ALA A 881 -12.11 2.81 40.84
CA ALA A 881 -13.28 3.53 40.34
C ALA A 881 -13.43 3.49 38.81
N HIS A 882 -12.33 3.50 38.03
CA HIS A 882 -12.43 3.45 36.56
C HIS A 882 -12.87 2.08 36.08
N ARG A 883 -12.32 1.01 36.66
CA ARG A 883 -12.70 -0.36 36.31
C ARG A 883 -14.11 -0.72 36.80
N GLU A 884 -14.51 -0.21 37.96
CA GLU A 884 -15.88 -0.32 38.46
C GLU A 884 -16.88 0.30 37.47
N MET A 885 -16.58 1.51 37.00
CA MET A 885 -17.41 2.20 36.00
C MET A 885 -17.53 1.39 34.71
N ARG A 886 -16.41 0.88 34.17
CA ARG A 886 -16.42 0.06 32.94
C ARG A 886 -17.25 -1.21 33.11
N ALA A 887 -17.17 -1.87 34.27
CA ALA A 887 -17.96 -3.07 34.56
C ALA A 887 -19.47 -2.75 34.66
N LEU A 888 -19.83 -1.64 35.33
CA LEU A 888 -21.22 -1.19 35.38
C LEU A 888 -21.76 -0.85 33.99
N MET A 889 -20.99 -0.16 33.15
CA MET A 889 -21.38 0.15 31.77
C MET A 889 -21.60 -1.11 30.92
N ALA A 890 -20.74 -2.12 31.07
CA ALA A 890 -20.93 -3.41 30.41
C ALA A 890 -22.23 -4.10 30.87
N LEU A 891 -22.50 -4.08 32.19
CA LEU A 891 -23.74 -4.62 32.76
C LEU A 891 -24.99 -3.87 32.28
N VAL A 892 -24.95 -2.55 32.11
CA VAL A 892 -26.07 -1.78 31.51
C VAL A 892 -26.39 -2.33 30.12
N ASN A 893 -25.37 -2.51 29.28
CA ASN A 893 -25.57 -3.05 27.93
C ASN A 893 -26.12 -4.49 27.96
N LEU A 894 -25.60 -5.35 28.83
CA LEU A 894 -26.03 -6.75 28.94
C LEU A 894 -27.46 -6.88 29.49
N HIS A 895 -27.81 -6.10 30.52
CA HIS A 895 -29.15 -6.05 31.07
C HIS A 895 -30.15 -5.50 30.04
N ASN A 896 -29.77 -4.48 29.27
CA ASN A 896 -30.59 -3.99 28.15
C ASN A 896 -30.84 -5.08 27.10
N LEU A 897 -29.80 -5.83 26.71
CA LEU A 897 -29.94 -6.94 25.75
C LEU A 897 -30.80 -8.09 26.30
N ARG A 898 -30.86 -8.27 27.63
CA ARG A 898 -31.75 -9.22 28.33
C ARG A 898 -33.11 -8.64 28.69
N ASN A 899 -33.39 -7.38 28.38
CA ASN A 899 -34.56 -6.65 28.85
C ASN A 899 -34.78 -6.79 30.39
N ASP A 900 -33.68 -6.79 31.16
CA ASP A 900 -33.67 -6.88 32.62
C ASP A 900 -33.73 -5.48 33.24
N PRO A 901 -34.78 -5.11 34.01
CA PRO A 901 -34.93 -3.76 34.57
C PRO A 901 -33.78 -3.32 35.49
N ALA A 902 -32.90 -4.24 35.92
CA ALA A 902 -31.68 -3.92 36.67
C ALA A 902 -30.75 -2.93 35.94
N TRP A 903 -30.88 -2.77 34.61
CA TRP A 903 -30.11 -1.77 33.86
C TRP A 903 -30.30 -0.34 34.40
N ARG A 904 -31.47 -0.01 34.97
CA ARG A 904 -31.77 1.34 35.48
C ARG A 904 -30.84 1.73 36.64
N TRP A 905 -30.85 0.92 37.69
CA TRP A 905 -30.03 1.14 38.88
C TRP A 905 -28.52 1.01 38.59
N THR A 906 -28.16 0.10 37.68
CA THR A 906 -26.76 -0.07 37.24
C THR A 906 -26.29 1.15 36.44
N GLY A 907 -27.15 1.70 35.59
CA GLY A 907 -26.89 2.89 34.78
C GLY A 907 -26.72 4.15 35.62
N GLU A 908 -27.56 4.34 36.64
CA GLU A 908 -27.42 5.46 37.59
C GLU A 908 -26.08 5.44 38.32
N GLN A 909 -25.63 4.26 38.79
CA GLN A 909 -24.30 4.13 39.41
C GLN A 909 -23.17 4.40 38.44
N ALA A 910 -23.25 3.86 37.22
CA ALA A 910 -22.24 4.11 36.18
C ALA A 910 -22.14 5.61 35.86
N LEU A 911 -23.29 6.28 35.75
CA LEU A 911 -23.39 7.71 35.45
C LEU A 911 -22.85 8.57 36.61
N GLU A 912 -23.21 8.25 37.85
CA GLU A 912 -22.66 8.93 39.03
C GLU A 912 -21.13 8.80 39.06
N LEU A 913 -20.62 7.59 38.82
CA LEU A 913 -19.19 7.31 38.85
C LEU A 913 -18.45 8.02 37.72
N ALA A 914 -19.00 8.04 36.50
CA ALA A 914 -18.44 8.80 35.37
C ALA A 914 -18.34 10.30 35.69
N ARG A 915 -19.39 10.89 36.28
CA ARG A 915 -19.40 12.30 36.69
C ARG A 915 -18.38 12.59 37.79
N ARG A 916 -18.27 11.73 38.80
CA ARG A 916 -17.28 11.89 39.88
C ARG A 916 -15.84 11.80 39.38
N LEU A 917 -15.59 10.95 38.37
CA LEU A 917 -14.28 10.81 37.73
C LEU A 917 -13.98 11.91 36.70
N GLY A 918 -14.98 12.69 36.30
CA GLY A 918 -14.86 13.67 35.22
C GLY A 918 -14.69 13.03 33.83
N ASP A 919 -15.07 11.75 33.68
CA ASP A 919 -14.98 11.03 32.39
C ASP A 919 -16.23 11.33 31.54
N GLN A 920 -16.14 12.41 30.78
CA GLN A 920 -17.23 12.88 29.92
C GLN A 920 -17.61 11.89 28.80
N ARG A 921 -16.67 11.06 28.32
CA ARG A 921 -16.96 10.05 27.27
C ARG A 921 -17.80 8.91 27.82
N SER A 922 -17.44 8.42 29.01
CA SER A 922 -18.21 7.40 29.72
C SER A 922 -19.58 7.93 30.15
N GLU A 923 -19.68 9.22 30.53
CA GLU A 923 -20.98 9.88 30.80
C GLU A 923 -21.89 9.88 29.57
N VAL A 924 -21.40 10.37 28.42
CA VAL A 924 -22.17 10.37 27.16
C VAL A 924 -22.59 8.95 26.77
N THR A 925 -21.66 7.99 26.85
CA THR A 925 -21.95 6.60 26.49
C THR A 925 -23.04 6.01 27.39
N THR A 926 -22.98 6.26 28.70
CA THR A 926 -23.96 5.75 29.67
C THR A 926 -25.34 6.39 29.45
N LEU A 927 -25.39 7.72 29.29
CA LEU A 927 -26.64 8.45 29.00
C LEU A 927 -27.29 7.97 27.70
N LEU A 928 -26.50 7.75 26.64
CA LEU A 928 -26.98 7.19 25.39
C LEU A 928 -27.62 5.81 25.58
N ARG A 929 -26.94 4.90 26.28
CA ARG A 929 -27.46 3.54 26.53
C ARG A 929 -28.72 3.54 27.38
N MET A 930 -28.79 4.43 28.38
CA MET A 930 -30.00 4.61 29.18
C MET A 930 -31.12 5.21 28.35
N GLY A 931 -30.83 6.22 27.53
CA GLY A 931 -31.80 6.86 26.63
C GLY A 931 -32.41 5.86 25.63
N GLU A 932 -31.57 5.04 25.00
CA GLU A 932 -32.00 3.94 24.12
C GLU A 932 -32.90 2.93 24.85
N ALA A 933 -32.55 2.56 26.09
CA ALA A 933 -33.33 1.60 26.88
C ALA A 933 -34.68 2.15 27.35
N TYR A 934 -34.73 3.43 27.74
CA TYR A 934 -35.98 4.11 28.08
C TYR A 934 -36.87 4.33 26.85
N GLY A 935 -36.28 4.50 25.66
CA GLY A 935 -36.99 4.90 24.44
C GLY A 935 -38.12 3.96 24.00
N ALA A 936 -38.16 2.72 24.48
CA ALA A 936 -39.25 1.79 24.22
C ALA A 936 -40.53 2.11 25.02
N ASP A 937 -40.39 2.44 26.32
CA ASP A 937 -41.52 2.47 27.27
C ASP A 937 -41.70 3.81 27.99
N ASP A 938 -40.65 4.63 28.12
CA ASP A 938 -40.64 5.86 28.91
C ASP A 938 -39.91 6.98 28.15
N LEU A 939 -40.67 7.69 27.32
CA LEU A 939 -40.11 8.71 26.43
C LEU A 939 -39.54 9.91 27.20
N GLU A 940 -40.11 10.26 28.35
CA GLU A 940 -39.69 11.42 29.14
C GLU A 940 -38.27 11.23 29.67
N HIS A 941 -38.00 10.09 30.31
CA HIS A 941 -36.66 9.77 30.81
C HIS A 941 -35.67 9.51 29.66
N SER A 942 -36.14 8.93 28.55
CA SER A 942 -35.34 8.77 27.34
C SER A 942 -34.83 10.12 26.85
N MET A 943 -35.73 11.08 26.63
CA MET A 943 -35.38 12.42 26.15
C MET A 943 -34.49 13.17 27.13
N ALA A 944 -34.75 13.09 28.44
CA ALA A 944 -33.90 13.71 29.46
C ALA A 944 -32.44 13.22 29.40
N CYS A 945 -32.23 11.90 29.16
CA CYS A 945 -30.89 11.35 29.01
C CYS A 945 -30.21 11.83 27.72
N LEU A 946 -30.92 11.80 26.59
CA LEU A 946 -30.38 12.14 25.27
C LEU A 946 -30.06 13.64 25.16
N GLU A 947 -30.91 14.51 25.69
CA GLU A 947 -30.69 15.96 25.73
C GLU A 947 -29.52 16.35 26.63
N ALA A 948 -29.30 15.62 27.73
CA ALA A 948 -28.12 15.81 28.58
C ALA A 948 -26.82 15.37 27.89
N ALA A 949 -26.86 14.31 27.08
CA ALA A 949 -25.69 13.78 26.37
C ALA A 949 -25.26 14.65 25.17
N LEU A 950 -26.21 15.25 24.45
CA LEU A 950 -25.95 16.00 23.22
C LEU A 950 -24.93 17.15 23.33
N PRO A 951 -25.01 18.09 24.31
CA PRO A 951 -24.03 19.16 24.42
C PRO A 951 -22.64 18.65 24.81
N ILE A 952 -22.57 17.57 25.60
CA ILE A 952 -21.30 16.94 25.99
C ILE A 952 -20.65 16.28 24.76
N ALA A 953 -21.41 15.51 23.98
CA ALA A 953 -20.93 14.88 22.75
C ALA A 953 -20.39 15.92 21.75
N LYS A 954 -21.11 17.02 21.56
CA LYS A 954 -20.66 18.14 20.71
C LYS A 954 -19.40 18.82 21.23
N GLY A 955 -19.32 19.05 22.55
CA GLY A 955 -18.14 19.64 23.19
C GLY A 955 -16.89 18.75 23.10
N LEU A 956 -17.09 17.42 23.07
CA LEU A 956 -16.04 16.44 22.83
C LEU A 956 -15.71 16.24 21.33
N HIS A 957 -16.49 16.85 20.44
CA HIS A 957 -16.47 16.61 18.99
C HIS A 957 -16.61 15.12 18.62
N ASP A 958 -17.38 14.37 19.42
CA ASP A 958 -17.61 12.94 19.22
C ASP A 958 -18.74 12.71 18.20
N LYS A 959 -18.37 12.78 16.91
CA LYS A 959 -19.31 12.57 15.80
C LYS A 959 -19.97 11.18 15.83
N SER A 960 -19.31 10.16 16.40
CA SER A 960 -19.90 8.81 16.54
C SER A 960 -21.03 8.80 17.58
N ALA A 961 -20.83 9.49 18.70
CA ALA A 961 -21.90 9.71 19.67
C ALA A 961 -23.04 10.57 19.08
N GLU A 962 -22.73 11.60 18.30
CA GLU A 962 -23.74 12.43 17.62
C GLU A 962 -24.62 11.62 16.65
N ILE A 963 -24.03 10.73 15.85
CA ILE A 963 -24.77 9.82 14.95
C ILE A 963 -25.77 8.96 15.73
N ARG A 964 -25.37 8.41 16.88
CA ARG A 964 -26.26 7.63 17.76
C ARG A 964 -27.35 8.48 18.37
N LEU A 965 -27.01 9.68 18.85
CA LEU A 965 -27.96 10.64 19.40
C LEU A 965 -29.04 11.01 18.38
N LEU A 966 -28.66 11.29 17.12
CA LEU A 966 -29.63 11.59 16.05
C LEU A 966 -30.61 10.44 15.82
N SER A 967 -30.16 9.18 15.95
CA SER A 967 -31.05 8.03 15.87
C SER A 967 -32.09 8.02 16.99
N ALA A 968 -31.64 8.22 18.23
CA ALA A 968 -32.50 8.12 19.41
C ALA A 968 -33.41 9.34 19.58
N LEU A 969 -32.93 10.54 19.24
CA LEU A 969 -33.72 11.79 19.25
C LEU A 969 -34.82 11.80 18.18
N GLY A 970 -34.78 10.90 17.20
CA GLY A 970 -35.85 10.72 16.21
C GLY A 970 -37.10 10.00 16.73
N THR A 971 -36.99 9.25 17.84
CA THR A 971 -38.09 8.44 18.40
C THR A 971 -39.40 9.21 18.64
N PRO A 972 -39.41 10.46 19.15
CA PRO A 972 -40.65 11.24 19.26
C PRO A 972 -41.34 11.50 17.92
N LEU A 973 -40.57 11.77 16.85
CA LEU A 973 -41.11 12.04 15.51
C LEU A 973 -41.73 10.77 14.92
N GLU A 974 -41.06 9.63 15.10
CA GLU A 974 -41.57 8.31 14.71
C GLU A 974 -42.91 8.00 15.38
N ARG A 975 -43.01 8.20 16.71
CA ARG A 975 -44.26 7.99 17.47
C ARG A 975 -45.39 8.92 17.02
N GLN A 976 -45.07 10.14 16.62
CA GLN A 976 -46.05 11.08 16.08
C GLN A 976 -46.45 10.75 14.64
N GLY A 977 -45.68 9.91 13.93
CA GLY A 977 -45.85 9.68 12.49
C GLY A 977 -45.37 10.85 11.62
N ASP A 978 -44.52 11.74 12.16
CA ASP A 978 -43.86 12.82 11.40
C ASP A 978 -42.63 12.25 10.67
N TYR A 979 -42.90 11.37 9.71
CA TYR A 979 -41.86 10.66 8.95
C TYR A 979 -41.04 11.61 8.06
N TYR A 980 -41.63 12.75 7.65
CA TYR A 980 -40.95 13.75 6.85
C TYR A 980 -39.81 14.41 7.63
N ARG A 981 -40.06 14.89 8.86
CA ARG A 981 -39.00 15.48 9.70
C ARG A 981 -38.05 14.41 10.23
N LEU A 982 -38.53 13.20 10.50
CA LEU A 982 -37.67 12.07 10.85
C LEU A 982 -36.62 11.80 9.75
N LEU A 983 -37.03 11.85 8.48
CA LEU A 983 -36.12 11.72 7.35
C LEU A 983 -35.16 12.92 7.24
N THR A 984 -35.70 14.13 7.15
CA THR A 984 -34.94 15.33 6.76
C THR A 984 -34.09 15.91 7.88
N GLU A 985 -34.56 15.90 9.13
CA GLU A 985 -33.83 16.48 10.26
C GLU A 985 -32.89 15.47 10.93
N MET A 986 -33.24 14.18 10.93
CA MET A 986 -32.49 13.12 11.62
C MET A 986 -31.79 12.18 10.64
N GLY A 987 -32.53 11.52 9.76
CA GLY A 987 -32.01 10.48 8.86
C GLY A 987 -30.91 10.97 7.93
N GLU A 988 -31.18 12.03 7.15
CA GLU A 988 -30.24 12.58 6.18
C GLU A 988 -29.00 13.19 6.85
N LYS A 989 -29.18 13.84 8.00
CA LYS A 989 -28.07 14.37 8.79
C LYS A 989 -27.20 13.25 9.36
N ARG A 990 -27.82 12.16 9.82
CA ARG A 990 -27.09 10.96 10.29
C ARG A 990 -26.29 10.34 9.15
N LEU A 991 -26.89 10.22 7.95
CA LEU A 991 -26.22 9.73 6.75
C LEU A 991 -25.03 10.62 6.37
N GLN A 992 -25.22 11.94 6.35
CA GLN A 992 -24.16 12.91 6.09
C GLN A 992 -23.00 12.75 7.08
N LEU A 993 -23.26 12.79 8.39
CA LEU A 993 -22.22 12.64 9.41
C LEU A 993 -21.50 11.30 9.31
N SER A 994 -22.24 10.21 9.04
CA SER A 994 -21.66 8.89 8.86
C SER A 994 -20.71 8.82 7.66
N ARG A 995 -21.03 9.51 6.56
CA ARG A 995 -20.17 9.64 5.37
C ARG A 995 -18.98 10.56 5.62
N GLU A 996 -19.17 11.66 6.37
CA GLU A 996 -18.09 12.59 6.73
C GLU A 996 -17.00 11.93 7.57
N ILE A 997 -17.39 11.12 8.57
CA ILE A 997 -16.42 10.30 9.31
C ILE A 997 -16.05 9.03 8.56
N GLY A 998 -16.82 8.69 7.52
CA GLY A 998 -16.82 7.53 6.62
C GLY A 998 -17.18 6.17 7.23
N ASN A 999 -17.79 6.15 8.41
CA ASN A 999 -18.09 4.94 9.17
C ASN A 999 -19.06 4.07 8.38
N ARG A 1000 -18.54 3.04 7.69
CA ARG A 1000 -19.33 2.21 6.77
C ARG A 1000 -20.49 1.51 7.47
N TYR A 1001 -20.31 1.04 8.70
CA TYR A 1001 -21.43 0.44 9.44
C TYR A 1001 -22.52 1.47 9.75
N ALA A 1002 -22.13 2.65 10.26
CA ALA A 1002 -23.07 3.74 10.54
C ALA A 1002 -23.73 4.27 9.26
N GLU A 1003 -23.01 4.32 8.14
CA GLU A 1003 -23.52 4.69 6.82
C GLU A 1003 -24.53 3.67 6.32
N GLY A 1004 -24.20 2.38 6.33
CA GLY A 1004 -25.12 1.31 5.96
C GLY A 1004 -26.39 1.33 6.82
N SER A 1005 -26.27 1.55 8.13
CA SER A 1005 -27.41 1.72 9.02
C SER A 1005 -28.22 2.99 8.72
N ALA A 1006 -27.56 4.12 8.41
CA ALA A 1006 -28.21 5.37 8.00
C ALA A 1006 -28.98 5.22 6.69
N LEU A 1007 -28.37 4.58 5.68
CA LEU A 1007 -29.00 4.27 4.39
C LEU A 1007 -30.24 3.40 4.58
N MET A 1008 -30.14 2.33 5.37
CA MET A 1008 -31.29 1.47 5.71
C MET A 1008 -32.43 2.28 6.35
N ASN A 1009 -32.16 3.12 7.36
CA ASN A 1009 -33.24 3.92 7.95
C ASN A 1009 -33.84 4.91 6.95
N CYS A 1010 -33.03 5.54 6.11
CA CYS A 1010 -33.52 6.44 5.06
C CYS A 1010 -34.36 5.68 4.01
N GLY A 1011 -33.91 4.49 3.60
CA GLY A 1011 -34.60 3.62 2.65
C GLY A 1011 -35.96 3.19 3.17
N GLN A 1012 -36.00 2.69 4.40
CA GLN A 1012 -37.22 2.38 5.14
C GLN A 1012 -38.20 3.57 5.17
N ILE A 1013 -37.76 4.75 5.61
CA ILE A 1013 -38.64 5.92 5.76
C ILE A 1013 -39.18 6.37 4.40
N ARG A 1014 -38.31 6.48 3.38
CA ARG A 1014 -38.71 6.93 2.03
C ARG A 1014 -39.66 5.94 1.35
N GLY A 1015 -39.31 4.66 1.40
CA GLY A 1015 -40.06 3.61 0.73
C GLY A 1015 -41.36 3.29 1.46
N LEU A 1016 -41.26 2.73 2.67
CA LEU A 1016 -42.42 2.13 3.35
C LEU A 1016 -43.34 3.18 3.98
N TRP A 1017 -42.80 4.26 4.52
CA TRP A 1017 -43.61 5.25 5.26
C TRP A 1017 -44.01 6.47 4.44
N LEU A 1018 -43.27 6.80 3.37
CA LEU A 1018 -43.55 7.95 2.49
C LEU A 1018 -43.94 7.56 1.06
N GLY A 1019 -43.85 6.27 0.70
CA GLY A 1019 -44.35 5.72 -0.56
C GLY A 1019 -43.44 5.88 -1.78
N ASP A 1020 -42.20 6.37 -1.62
CA ASP A 1020 -41.20 6.42 -2.71
C ASP A 1020 -40.40 5.12 -2.76
N TYR A 1021 -41.05 4.06 -3.29
CA TYR A 1021 -40.47 2.71 -3.35
C TYR A 1021 -39.19 2.63 -4.16
N ALA A 1022 -39.06 3.43 -5.23
CA ALA A 1022 -37.87 3.42 -6.08
C ALA A 1022 -36.65 3.95 -5.31
N SER A 1023 -36.76 5.13 -4.69
CA SER A 1023 -35.65 5.65 -3.87
C SER A 1023 -35.39 4.77 -2.64
N GLY A 1024 -36.43 4.20 -2.04
CA GLY A 1024 -36.30 3.27 -0.92
C GLY A 1024 -35.46 2.04 -1.29
N LEU A 1025 -35.77 1.41 -2.43
CA LEU A 1025 -35.09 0.20 -2.90
C LEU A 1025 -33.60 0.46 -3.17
N GLU A 1026 -33.26 1.56 -3.86
CA GLU A 1026 -31.87 1.92 -4.16
C GLU A 1026 -31.04 2.08 -2.86
N LEU A 1027 -31.61 2.71 -1.84
CA LEU A 1027 -30.95 2.93 -0.56
C LEU A 1027 -30.76 1.62 0.22
N GLU A 1028 -31.75 0.72 0.21
CA GLU A 1028 -31.65 -0.58 0.87
C GLU A 1028 -30.64 -1.51 0.17
N GLU A 1029 -30.56 -1.49 -1.17
CA GLU A 1029 -29.55 -2.23 -1.93
C GLU A 1029 -28.13 -1.68 -1.68
N GLU A 1030 -27.98 -0.36 -1.54
CA GLU A 1030 -26.71 0.25 -1.13
C GLU A 1030 -26.35 -0.14 0.32
N ALA A 1031 -27.31 -0.08 1.24
CA ALA A 1031 -27.13 -0.51 2.63
C ALA A 1031 -26.71 -1.98 2.73
N LEU A 1032 -27.36 -2.87 1.97
CA LEU A 1032 -27.08 -4.30 1.93
C LEU A 1032 -25.66 -4.58 1.43
N ARG A 1033 -25.22 -3.91 0.36
CA ARG A 1033 -23.83 -4.00 -0.15
C ARG A 1033 -22.80 -3.53 0.86
N ILE A 1034 -23.13 -2.54 1.68
CA ILE A 1034 -22.22 -2.05 2.72
C ILE A 1034 -22.16 -2.99 3.92
N LEU A 1035 -23.28 -3.62 4.29
CA LEU A 1035 -23.42 -4.46 5.48
C LEU A 1035 -23.19 -5.96 5.21
N GLU A 1036 -22.78 -6.36 4.00
CA GLU A 1036 -22.71 -7.76 3.55
C GLU A 1036 -21.93 -8.71 4.48
N ASN A 1037 -20.87 -8.20 5.12
CA ASN A 1037 -19.95 -8.94 6.00
C ASN A 1037 -20.06 -8.53 7.49
N ILE A 1038 -21.11 -7.82 7.89
CA ILE A 1038 -21.27 -7.27 9.25
C ILE A 1038 -22.58 -7.78 9.88
N VAL A 1039 -22.58 -7.93 11.22
CA VAL A 1039 -23.80 -8.17 12.01
C VAL A 1039 -24.79 -7.03 11.75
N GLY A 1040 -25.94 -7.32 11.14
CA GLY A 1040 -26.96 -6.32 10.76
C GLY A 1040 -27.56 -6.49 9.35
N ARG A 1041 -27.05 -7.43 8.53
CA ARG A 1041 -27.56 -7.74 7.18
C ARG A 1041 -29.06 -8.12 7.13
N LEU A 1042 -29.60 -8.66 8.22
CA LEU A 1042 -31.00 -9.07 8.29
C LEU A 1042 -31.95 -7.90 7.99
N TYR A 1043 -31.72 -6.73 8.57
CA TYR A 1043 -32.69 -5.64 8.52
C TYR A 1043 -32.90 -5.05 7.12
N PRO A 1044 -31.85 -4.74 6.32
CA PRO A 1044 -32.04 -4.33 4.93
C PRO A 1044 -32.77 -5.40 4.10
N LEU A 1045 -32.47 -6.69 4.31
CA LEU A 1045 -33.17 -7.78 3.62
C LEU A 1045 -34.67 -7.80 3.95
N LEU A 1046 -35.04 -7.59 5.21
CA LEU A 1046 -36.44 -7.49 5.61
C LEU A 1046 -37.14 -6.31 4.90
N ARG A 1047 -36.46 -5.16 4.77
CA ARG A 1047 -37.01 -3.99 4.04
C ARG A 1047 -37.14 -4.24 2.55
N LEU A 1048 -36.17 -4.92 1.92
CA LEU A 1048 -36.28 -5.35 0.52
C LEU A 1048 -37.48 -6.28 0.28
N VAL A 1049 -37.73 -7.23 1.19
CA VAL A 1049 -38.93 -8.09 1.11
C VAL A 1049 -40.18 -7.22 1.13
N GLN A 1050 -40.33 -6.31 2.11
CA GLN A 1050 -41.51 -5.45 2.23
C GLN A 1050 -41.70 -4.54 1.01
N LEU A 1051 -40.63 -3.88 0.53
CA LEU A 1051 -40.70 -3.01 -0.64
C LEU A 1051 -41.10 -3.79 -1.91
N HIS A 1052 -40.54 -4.97 -2.12
CA HIS A 1052 -40.95 -5.81 -3.25
C HIS A 1052 -42.39 -6.32 -3.11
N THR A 1053 -42.86 -6.62 -1.91
CA THR A 1053 -44.27 -6.97 -1.64
C THR A 1053 -45.20 -5.83 -2.01
N GLU A 1054 -44.93 -4.60 -1.55
CA GLU A 1054 -45.71 -3.39 -1.86
C GLU A 1054 -45.77 -3.08 -3.36
N MET A 1055 -44.69 -3.41 -4.09
CA MET A 1055 -44.63 -3.26 -5.55
C MET A 1055 -45.30 -4.42 -6.32
N GLY A 1056 -45.76 -5.47 -5.63
CA GLY A 1056 -46.31 -6.69 -6.26
C GLY A 1056 -45.26 -7.60 -6.90
N ASN A 1057 -43.97 -7.39 -6.60
CA ASN A 1057 -42.83 -8.14 -7.15
C ASN A 1057 -42.53 -9.40 -6.30
N PHE A 1058 -43.51 -10.30 -6.16
CA PHE A 1058 -43.43 -11.44 -5.24
C PHE A 1058 -42.23 -12.38 -5.48
N GLY A 1059 -41.77 -12.53 -6.73
CA GLY A 1059 -40.59 -13.34 -7.04
C GLY A 1059 -39.30 -12.78 -6.42
N ALA A 1060 -39.13 -11.46 -6.43
CA ALA A 1060 -37.99 -10.81 -5.80
C ALA A 1060 -38.13 -10.81 -4.27
N ALA A 1061 -39.35 -10.61 -3.75
CA ALA A 1061 -39.63 -10.68 -2.32
C ALA A 1061 -39.30 -12.08 -1.74
N LEU A 1062 -39.70 -13.17 -2.41
CA LEU A 1062 -39.36 -14.54 -2.00
C LEU A 1062 -37.85 -14.81 -2.04
N ALA A 1063 -37.14 -14.28 -3.03
CA ALA A 1063 -35.69 -14.41 -3.11
C ALA A 1063 -34.98 -13.71 -1.93
N ALA A 1064 -35.38 -12.46 -1.64
CA ALA A 1064 -34.86 -11.72 -0.49
C ALA A 1064 -35.22 -12.40 0.85
N LEU A 1065 -36.42 -12.98 0.98
CA LEU A 1065 -36.84 -13.71 2.18
C LEU A 1065 -36.01 -14.98 2.40
N ALA A 1066 -35.71 -15.73 1.33
CA ALA A 1066 -34.85 -16.92 1.40
C ALA A 1066 -33.43 -16.56 1.86
N GLU A 1067 -32.94 -15.38 1.51
CA GLU A 1067 -31.66 -14.85 2.00
C GLU A 1067 -31.74 -14.38 3.46
N ALA A 1068 -32.88 -13.82 3.88
CA ALA A 1068 -33.09 -13.32 5.24
C ALA A 1068 -33.20 -14.45 6.30
N GLN A 1069 -33.75 -15.61 5.94
CA GLN A 1069 -33.96 -16.74 6.86
C GLN A 1069 -32.70 -17.17 7.63
N PRO A 1070 -31.56 -17.53 6.97
CA PRO A 1070 -30.34 -17.92 7.69
C PRO A 1070 -29.70 -16.76 8.47
N ALA A 1071 -29.94 -15.52 8.07
CA ALA A 1071 -29.50 -14.34 8.83
C ALA A 1071 -30.32 -14.18 10.13
N GLY A 1072 -31.63 -14.42 10.08
CA GLY A 1072 -32.53 -14.35 11.23
C GLY A 1072 -32.24 -15.40 12.30
N GLU A 1073 -31.78 -16.59 11.93
CA GLU A 1073 -31.36 -17.62 12.89
C GLU A 1073 -30.11 -17.23 13.69
N ARG A 1074 -29.27 -16.35 13.12
CA ARG A 1074 -28.02 -15.87 13.74
C ARG A 1074 -28.18 -14.54 14.49
N GLU A 1075 -29.37 -13.95 14.46
CA GLU A 1075 -29.63 -12.64 15.05
C GLU A 1075 -29.65 -12.70 16.58
N ILE A 1076 -28.98 -11.75 17.23
CA ILE A 1076 -28.81 -11.73 18.69
C ILE A 1076 -30.11 -11.33 19.39
N ARG A 1077 -30.88 -10.44 18.77
CA ARG A 1077 -32.09 -9.85 19.35
C ARG A 1077 -33.32 -10.63 18.89
N ASP A 1078 -34.17 -11.01 19.85
CA ASP A 1078 -35.47 -11.65 19.55
C ASP A 1078 -36.36 -10.76 18.65
N MET A 1079 -36.15 -9.44 18.64
CA MET A 1079 -36.87 -8.50 17.76
C MET A 1079 -36.62 -8.75 16.27
N GLY A 1080 -35.40 -9.15 15.87
CA GLY A 1080 -35.10 -9.39 14.44
C GLY A 1080 -35.77 -10.67 13.94
N ARG A 1081 -35.87 -11.68 14.82
CA ARG A 1081 -36.62 -12.91 14.57
C ARG A 1081 -38.12 -12.66 14.48
N ALA A 1082 -38.66 -11.84 15.39
CA ALA A 1082 -40.05 -11.40 15.32
C ALA A 1082 -40.34 -10.61 14.03
N GLY A 1083 -39.44 -9.70 13.65
CA GLY A 1083 -39.50 -8.97 12.38
C GLY A 1083 -39.51 -9.89 11.16
N LEU A 1084 -38.63 -10.90 11.11
CA LEU A 1084 -38.62 -11.90 10.03
C LEU A 1084 -39.96 -12.65 9.94
N GLY A 1085 -40.53 -13.05 11.07
CA GLY A 1085 -41.83 -13.72 11.12
C GLY A 1085 -42.97 -12.83 10.61
N LEU A 1086 -43.02 -11.56 11.03
CA LEU A 1086 -44.03 -10.59 10.58
C LEU A 1086 -43.88 -10.26 9.09
N VAL A 1087 -42.66 -9.99 8.61
CA VAL A 1087 -42.41 -9.71 7.19
C VAL A 1087 -42.77 -10.91 6.31
N SER A 1088 -42.54 -12.14 6.80
CA SER A 1088 -43.01 -13.35 6.12
C SER A 1088 -44.54 -13.38 6.04
N ALA A 1089 -45.24 -13.07 7.15
CA ALA A 1089 -46.69 -13.01 7.18
C ALA A 1089 -47.25 -11.95 6.21
N ILE A 1090 -46.68 -10.75 6.19
CA ILE A 1090 -47.06 -9.66 5.27
C ILE A 1090 -46.93 -10.11 3.80
N LEU A 1091 -45.79 -10.71 3.43
CA LEU A 1091 -45.58 -11.21 2.07
C LEU A 1091 -46.64 -12.27 1.70
N PHE A 1092 -46.88 -13.23 2.58
CA PHE A 1092 -47.81 -14.33 2.32
C PHE A 1092 -49.28 -13.86 2.30
N ASN A 1093 -49.65 -12.88 3.13
CA ASN A 1093 -50.95 -12.21 3.08
C ASN A 1093 -51.17 -11.53 1.72
N ALA A 1094 -50.16 -10.82 1.21
CA ALA A 1094 -50.23 -10.15 -0.08
C ALA A 1094 -50.32 -11.09 -1.29
N MET A 1095 -49.79 -12.32 -1.19
CA MET A 1095 -49.90 -13.34 -2.25
C MET A 1095 -51.33 -13.93 -2.35
N GLY A 1096 -52.03 -14.03 -1.22
CA GLY A 1096 -53.49 -14.20 -1.16
C GLY A 1096 -54.05 -15.58 -1.52
N ASP A 1097 -53.25 -16.56 -1.96
CA ASP A 1097 -53.74 -17.94 -2.13
C ASP A 1097 -53.76 -18.72 -0.81
N GLU A 1098 -54.65 -19.71 -0.72
CA GLU A 1098 -54.92 -20.47 0.50
C GLU A 1098 -53.66 -21.06 1.16
N ALA A 1099 -52.71 -21.57 0.36
CA ALA A 1099 -51.49 -22.16 0.88
C ALA A 1099 -50.58 -21.12 1.55
N HIS A 1100 -50.40 -19.95 0.92
CA HIS A 1100 -49.62 -18.86 1.52
C HIS A 1100 -50.37 -18.21 2.70
N LEU A 1101 -51.69 -18.05 2.63
CA LEU A 1101 -52.47 -17.54 3.78
C LEU A 1101 -52.33 -18.43 5.02
N GLN A 1102 -52.26 -19.75 4.85
CA GLN A 1102 -51.96 -20.66 5.96
C GLN A 1102 -50.53 -20.47 6.50
N GLN A 1103 -49.55 -20.23 5.63
CA GLN A 1103 -48.18 -19.89 6.04
C GLN A 1103 -48.11 -18.54 6.78
N ALA A 1104 -48.93 -17.56 6.38
CA ALA A 1104 -49.04 -16.28 7.07
C ALA A 1104 -49.55 -16.46 8.51
N LEU A 1105 -50.61 -17.26 8.69
CA LEU A 1105 -51.14 -17.63 10.01
C LEU A 1105 -50.10 -18.35 10.88
N ASP A 1106 -49.31 -19.27 10.30
CA ASP A 1106 -48.27 -19.98 11.02
C ASP A 1106 -47.15 -19.03 11.48
N ALA A 1107 -46.70 -18.14 10.60
CA ALA A 1107 -45.65 -17.16 10.87
C ALA A 1107 -46.10 -16.12 11.92
N ALA A 1108 -47.26 -15.48 11.72
CA ALA A 1108 -47.81 -14.52 12.67
C ALA A 1108 -48.19 -15.18 14.00
N GLY A 1109 -48.73 -16.40 13.98
CA GLY A 1109 -49.03 -17.19 15.17
C GLY A 1109 -47.77 -17.55 15.97
N TRP A 1110 -46.64 -17.79 15.29
CA TRP A 1110 -45.35 -17.98 15.95
C TRP A 1110 -44.86 -16.70 16.63
N VAL A 1111 -44.94 -15.55 15.96
CA VAL A 1111 -44.60 -14.24 16.57
C VAL A 1111 -45.52 -13.93 17.76
N HIS A 1112 -46.81 -14.23 17.66
CA HIS A 1112 -47.77 -14.05 18.76
C HIS A 1112 -47.40 -14.88 20.01
N ARG A 1113 -47.05 -16.16 19.82
CA ARG A 1113 -46.55 -17.01 20.91
C ARG A 1113 -45.25 -16.47 21.48
N MET A 1114 -44.31 -16.09 20.61
CA MET A 1114 -43.06 -15.46 21.03
C MET A 1114 -43.31 -14.21 21.87
N ALA A 1115 -44.17 -13.29 21.46
CA ALA A 1115 -44.45 -12.07 22.22
C ALA A 1115 -45.22 -12.32 23.53
N THR A 1116 -45.75 -13.53 23.71
CA THR A 1116 -46.39 -13.99 24.96
C THR A 1116 -45.38 -14.68 25.89
N ASP A 1117 -44.42 -15.41 25.33
CA ASP A 1117 -43.42 -16.20 26.05
C ASP A 1117 -42.07 -15.49 26.25
N SER A 1118 -41.78 -14.44 25.46
CA SER A 1118 -40.48 -13.77 25.34
C SER A 1118 -40.53 -12.27 25.61
N LEU A 1119 -39.34 -11.66 25.70
CA LEU A 1119 -39.08 -10.28 26.10
C LEU A 1119 -39.18 -9.26 24.95
N VAL A 1120 -39.85 -9.59 23.83
CA VAL A 1120 -40.12 -8.61 22.76
C VAL A 1120 -41.29 -7.72 23.14
N SER A 1121 -41.27 -6.46 22.67
CA SER A 1121 -42.32 -5.49 22.96
C SER A 1121 -43.72 -6.03 22.61
N GLN A 1122 -44.73 -5.70 23.43
CA GLN A 1122 -46.13 -6.04 23.14
C GLN A 1122 -46.61 -5.46 21.81
N GLN A 1123 -45.88 -4.50 21.23
CA GLN A 1123 -46.15 -4.01 19.88
C GLN A 1123 -45.96 -5.10 18.80
N TYR A 1124 -45.01 -6.03 18.97
CA TYR A 1124 -44.89 -7.19 18.07
C TYR A 1124 -46.08 -8.15 18.19
N LYS A 1125 -46.65 -8.29 19.40
CA LYS A 1125 -47.89 -9.04 19.61
C LYS A 1125 -49.06 -8.39 18.88
N MET A 1126 -49.15 -7.07 18.97
CA MET A 1126 -50.17 -6.26 18.31
C MET A 1126 -50.10 -6.39 16.78
N ALA A 1127 -48.90 -6.26 16.19
CA ALA A 1127 -48.71 -6.51 14.75
C ALA A 1127 -49.06 -7.94 14.35
N ALA A 1128 -48.59 -8.95 15.10
CA ALA A 1128 -48.91 -10.34 14.80
C ALA A 1128 -50.42 -10.61 14.81
N LEU A 1129 -51.16 -10.02 15.76
CA LEU A 1129 -52.62 -10.10 15.81
C LEU A 1129 -53.29 -9.36 14.65
N CYS A 1130 -52.71 -8.24 14.19
CA CYS A 1130 -53.16 -7.52 13.01
C CYS A 1130 -53.02 -8.38 11.75
N GLU A 1131 -51.85 -9.00 11.56
CA GLU A 1131 -51.58 -9.93 10.45
C GLU A 1131 -52.48 -11.17 10.47
N ILE A 1132 -52.73 -11.76 11.65
CA ILE A 1132 -53.67 -12.89 11.79
C ILE A 1132 -55.08 -12.48 11.37
N ALA A 1133 -55.52 -11.27 11.75
CA ALA A 1133 -56.82 -10.76 11.36
C ALA A 1133 -56.91 -10.57 9.83
N GLU A 1134 -55.85 -10.04 9.22
CA GLU A 1134 -55.75 -9.91 7.76
C GLU A 1134 -55.79 -11.27 7.06
N SER A 1135 -54.99 -12.25 7.50
CA SER A 1135 -55.01 -13.59 6.91
C SER A 1135 -56.41 -14.20 6.93
N HIS A 1136 -57.13 -14.09 8.05
CA HIS A 1136 -58.50 -14.57 8.13
C HIS A 1136 -59.49 -13.78 7.26
N LEU A 1137 -59.31 -12.47 7.11
CA LEU A 1137 -60.12 -11.66 6.20
C LEU A 1137 -59.88 -12.07 4.73
N CYS A 1138 -58.63 -12.32 4.32
CA CYS A 1138 -58.32 -12.82 2.98
C CYS A 1138 -58.87 -14.24 2.76
N LEU A 1139 -58.80 -15.12 3.77
CA LEU A 1139 -59.37 -16.46 3.70
C LEU A 1139 -60.89 -16.45 3.45
N LEU A 1140 -61.63 -15.42 3.87
CA LEU A 1140 -63.06 -15.30 3.55
C LEU A 1140 -63.35 -15.25 2.05
N VAL A 1141 -62.40 -14.77 1.25
CA VAL A 1141 -62.54 -14.61 -0.20
C VAL A 1141 -62.32 -15.95 -0.92
N VAL A 1142 -61.47 -16.82 -0.37
CA VAL A 1142 -61.04 -18.07 -1.02
C VAL A 1142 -61.62 -19.34 -0.39
N ALA A 1143 -62.09 -19.28 0.87
CA ALA A 1143 -62.60 -20.44 1.61
C ALA A 1143 -64.06 -20.80 1.26
N ASP A 1144 -64.39 -22.08 1.44
CA ASP A 1144 -65.75 -22.60 1.26
C ASP A 1144 -66.74 -21.98 2.27
N GLU A 1145 -68.03 -21.91 1.90
CA GLU A 1145 -69.09 -21.28 2.71
C GLU A 1145 -69.17 -21.82 4.16
N ASN A 1146 -68.80 -23.09 4.37
CA ASN A 1146 -68.80 -23.75 5.68
C ASN A 1146 -67.66 -23.26 6.59
N GLU A 1147 -66.56 -22.78 6.02
CA GLU A 1147 -65.35 -22.34 6.74
C GLU A 1147 -65.32 -20.82 6.95
N GLN A 1148 -66.00 -20.06 6.08
CA GLN A 1148 -66.13 -18.61 6.18
C GLN A 1148 -66.71 -18.14 7.53
N ALA A 1149 -67.60 -18.91 8.15
CA ALA A 1149 -68.15 -18.57 9.47
C ALA A 1149 -67.08 -18.59 10.57
N ALA A 1150 -66.16 -19.55 10.54
CA ALA A 1150 -65.06 -19.64 11.51
C ALA A 1150 -64.06 -18.50 11.31
N HIS A 1151 -63.66 -18.24 10.06
CA HIS A 1151 -62.72 -17.16 9.75
C HIS A 1151 -63.27 -15.77 10.10
N ARG A 1152 -64.58 -15.51 9.97
CA ARG A 1152 -65.20 -14.25 10.43
C ARG A 1152 -64.99 -14.04 11.93
N VAL A 1153 -65.19 -15.08 12.73
CA VAL A 1153 -65.04 -15.01 14.20
C VAL A 1153 -63.58 -14.79 14.58
N GLU A 1154 -62.66 -15.54 13.97
CA GLU A 1154 -61.23 -15.40 14.26
C GLU A 1154 -60.66 -14.03 13.84
N ALA A 1155 -61.08 -13.50 12.68
CA ALA A 1155 -60.71 -12.15 12.25
C ALA A 1155 -61.15 -11.07 13.26
N LEU A 1156 -62.37 -11.20 13.82
CA LEU A 1156 -62.88 -10.27 14.83
C LEU A 1156 -62.13 -10.38 16.16
N ASN A 1157 -61.85 -11.61 16.60
CA ASN A 1157 -61.11 -11.85 17.85
C ASN A 1157 -59.69 -11.29 17.77
N ALA A 1158 -58.97 -11.60 16.68
CA ALA A 1158 -57.59 -11.15 16.49
C ALA A 1158 -57.50 -9.62 16.35
N SER A 1159 -58.34 -9.01 15.50
CA SER A 1159 -58.35 -7.55 15.31
C SER A 1159 -58.80 -6.79 16.57
N GLY A 1160 -59.76 -7.33 17.33
CA GLY A 1160 -60.17 -6.74 18.60
C GLY A 1160 -59.05 -6.74 19.63
N ALA A 1161 -58.31 -7.86 19.75
CA ALA A 1161 -57.16 -7.93 20.65
C ALA A 1161 -56.01 -7.01 20.22
N ALA A 1162 -55.76 -6.86 18.92
CA ALA A 1162 -54.80 -5.87 18.40
C ALA A 1162 -55.22 -4.43 18.74
N PHE A 1163 -56.50 -4.12 18.56
CA PHE A 1163 -57.06 -2.80 18.86
C PHE A 1163 -57.01 -2.48 20.36
N ASP A 1164 -57.31 -3.44 21.25
CA ASP A 1164 -57.21 -3.27 22.69
C ASP A 1164 -55.76 -2.97 23.14
N LEU A 1165 -54.78 -3.66 22.54
CA LEU A 1165 -53.37 -3.35 22.76
C LEU A 1165 -53.04 -1.92 22.28
N TYR A 1166 -53.48 -1.56 21.08
CA TYR A 1166 -53.27 -0.21 20.54
C TYR A 1166 -53.87 0.88 21.43
N GLN A 1167 -55.05 0.66 22.01
CA GLN A 1167 -55.65 1.60 22.97
C GLN A 1167 -54.79 1.77 24.24
N GLY A 1168 -54.10 0.72 24.66
CA GLY A 1168 -53.18 0.77 25.80
C GLY A 1168 -51.89 1.55 25.51
N PHE A 1169 -51.35 1.46 24.29
CA PHE A 1169 -50.09 2.11 23.90
C PHE A 1169 -50.29 3.53 23.35
N GLY A 1170 -51.32 3.74 22.54
CA GLY A 1170 -51.62 5.00 21.84
C GLY A 1170 -50.75 5.28 20.60
N PHE A 1171 -49.80 4.40 20.27
CA PHE A 1171 -48.93 4.51 19.08
C PHE A 1171 -48.40 3.13 18.65
N VAL A 1172 -47.84 3.06 17.45
CA VAL A 1172 -47.13 1.88 16.92
C VAL A 1172 -45.75 2.34 16.44
N GLN A 1173 -44.68 1.71 16.93
CA GLN A 1173 -43.27 2.06 16.64
C GLN A 1173 -42.48 0.84 16.16
N ILE A 1174 -43.13 0.01 15.35
CA ILE A 1174 -42.49 -1.08 14.61
C ILE A 1174 -42.82 -0.90 13.13
N VAL A 1175 -41.96 -1.41 12.26
CA VAL A 1175 -42.05 -1.12 10.82
C VAL A 1175 -43.07 -1.97 10.12
N GLU A 1176 -43.35 -3.13 10.71
CA GLU A 1176 -44.23 -4.16 10.19
C GLU A 1176 -45.72 -3.91 10.49
N CYS A 1177 -46.09 -2.77 11.10
CA CYS A 1177 -47.49 -2.42 11.34
C CYS A 1177 -47.66 -0.91 11.59
N THR A 1178 -48.77 -0.32 11.15
CA THR A 1178 -49.11 1.08 11.44
C THR A 1178 -50.41 1.24 12.24
N SER A 1179 -50.62 2.43 12.83
CA SER A 1179 -51.81 2.72 13.65
C SER A 1179 -53.11 2.70 12.84
N GLU A 1180 -53.06 3.27 11.64
CA GLU A 1180 -54.14 3.30 10.65
C GLU A 1180 -54.50 1.91 10.13
N GLU A 1181 -53.51 1.02 10.02
CA GLU A 1181 -53.72 -0.38 9.65
C GLU A 1181 -54.53 -1.14 10.71
N ILE A 1182 -54.17 -1.04 11.99
CA ILE A 1182 -54.88 -1.71 13.09
C ILE A 1182 -56.36 -1.28 13.10
N LEU A 1183 -56.61 0.02 12.96
CA LEU A 1183 -57.95 0.59 12.91
C LEU A 1183 -58.72 0.08 11.68
N PHE A 1184 -58.06 0.03 10.52
CA PHE A 1184 -58.66 -0.40 9.27
C PHE A 1184 -59.00 -1.89 9.25
N ARG A 1185 -58.05 -2.76 9.64
CA ARG A 1185 -58.27 -4.22 9.72
C ARG A 1185 -59.38 -4.55 10.74
N HIS A 1186 -59.46 -3.81 11.85
CA HIS A 1186 -60.58 -3.96 12.80
C HIS A 1186 -61.93 -3.51 12.19
N ALA A 1187 -61.96 -2.41 11.43
CA ALA A 1187 -63.15 -1.98 10.71
C ALA A 1187 -63.65 -3.06 9.74
N LEU A 1188 -62.75 -3.67 8.96
CA LEU A 1188 -63.08 -4.76 8.03
C LEU A 1188 -63.63 -5.99 8.76
N ALA A 1189 -63.02 -6.39 9.87
CA ALA A 1189 -63.49 -7.52 10.67
C ALA A 1189 -64.88 -7.27 11.30
N LEU A 1190 -65.13 -6.06 11.80
CA LEU A 1190 -66.46 -5.65 12.28
C LEU A 1190 -67.50 -5.72 11.17
N GLN A 1191 -67.16 -5.22 9.98
CA GLN A 1191 -68.05 -5.24 8.81
C GLN A 1191 -68.35 -6.67 8.37
N ALA A 1192 -67.35 -7.54 8.29
CA ALA A 1192 -67.51 -8.95 7.95
C ALA A 1192 -68.43 -9.71 8.95
N ASN A 1193 -68.52 -9.21 10.19
CA ASN A 1193 -69.39 -9.76 11.24
C ASN A 1193 -70.73 -9.00 11.40
N GLY A 1194 -71.09 -8.14 10.44
CA GLY A 1194 -72.38 -7.43 10.44
C GLY A 1194 -72.49 -6.28 11.44
N ARG A 1195 -71.39 -5.85 12.08
CA ARG A 1195 -71.34 -4.72 13.03
C ARG A 1195 -71.07 -3.41 12.29
N VAL A 1196 -71.99 -3.03 11.41
CA VAL A 1196 -71.79 -1.96 10.42
C VAL A 1196 -71.49 -0.59 11.03
N GLU A 1197 -72.24 -0.15 12.05
CA GLU A 1197 -72.04 1.18 12.66
C GLU A 1197 -70.66 1.33 13.31
N GLU A 1198 -70.21 0.29 14.01
CA GLU A 1198 -68.90 0.24 14.65
C GLU A 1198 -67.77 0.17 13.62
N ALA A 1199 -67.97 -0.59 12.54
CA ALA A 1199 -67.03 -0.63 11.42
C ALA A 1199 -66.85 0.75 10.78
N GLN A 1200 -67.94 1.50 10.57
CA GLN A 1200 -67.88 2.85 10.02
C GLN A 1200 -67.14 3.81 10.95
N ASP A 1201 -67.34 3.71 12.26
CA ASP A 1201 -66.59 4.54 13.23
C ASP A 1201 -65.09 4.26 13.19
N MET A 1202 -64.70 2.98 13.19
CA MET A 1202 -63.28 2.58 13.09
C MET A 1202 -62.65 3.03 11.77
N LEU A 1203 -63.38 2.94 10.67
CA LEU A 1203 -62.91 3.40 9.36
C LEU A 1203 -62.68 4.93 9.33
N ARG A 1204 -63.57 5.72 9.94
CA ARG A 1204 -63.34 7.18 10.08
C ARG A 1204 -62.09 7.47 10.90
N ARG A 1205 -61.84 6.69 11.96
CA ARG A 1205 -60.62 6.83 12.78
C ARG A 1205 -59.36 6.45 12.02
N ALA A 1206 -59.39 5.38 11.23
CA ALA A 1206 -58.28 4.98 10.37
C ALA A 1206 -57.93 6.09 9.36
N HIS A 1207 -58.95 6.63 8.68
CA HIS A 1207 -58.80 7.74 7.74
C HIS A 1207 -58.25 9.00 8.42
N ALA A 1208 -58.79 9.37 9.59
CA ALA A 1208 -58.32 10.53 10.34
C ALA A 1208 -56.85 10.39 10.79
N GLU A 1209 -56.43 9.20 11.21
CA GLU A 1209 -55.05 8.93 11.60
C GLU A 1209 -54.08 9.02 10.41
N MET A 1210 -54.45 8.43 9.27
CA MET A 1210 -53.71 8.57 8.01
C MET A 1210 -53.58 10.04 7.57
N GLN A 1211 -54.67 10.81 7.61
CA GLN A 1211 -54.67 12.23 7.25
C GLN A 1211 -53.87 13.09 8.23
N ARG A 1212 -53.89 12.74 9.53
CA ARG A 1212 -53.08 13.42 10.56
C ARG A 1212 -51.58 13.30 10.24
N LYS A 1213 -51.12 12.12 9.82
CA LYS A 1213 -49.72 11.90 9.42
C LYS A 1213 -49.37 12.60 8.11
N HIS A 1214 -50.27 12.54 7.12
CA HIS A 1214 -50.12 13.24 5.85
C HIS A 1214 -49.95 14.76 6.02
N ALA A 1215 -50.65 15.36 6.98
CA ALA A 1215 -50.57 16.79 7.27
C ALA A 1215 -49.17 17.29 7.70
N PHE A 1216 -48.26 16.41 8.13
CA PHE A 1216 -46.86 16.77 8.41
C PHE A 1216 -46.02 16.93 7.14
N ILE A 1217 -46.50 16.43 6.00
CA ILE A 1217 -45.76 16.46 4.73
C ILE A 1217 -46.03 17.78 4.00
N PRO A 1218 -45.01 18.58 3.67
CA PRO A 1218 -45.22 19.82 2.92
C PRO A 1218 -45.78 19.55 1.51
N GLU A 1219 -46.72 20.37 1.04
CA GLU A 1219 -47.30 20.26 -0.32
C GLU A 1219 -46.27 20.31 -1.46
N SER A 1220 -45.12 20.96 -1.21
CA SER A 1220 -44.01 21.05 -2.17
C SER A 1220 -43.15 19.78 -2.25
N SER A 1221 -43.32 18.85 -1.32
CA SER A 1221 -42.58 17.60 -1.25
C SER A 1221 -43.17 16.57 -2.21
N ILE A 1222 -42.31 15.77 -2.86
CA ILE A 1222 -42.75 14.62 -3.66
C ILE A 1222 -43.57 13.63 -2.82
N PHE A 1223 -43.26 13.55 -1.53
CA PHE A 1223 -43.91 12.64 -0.59
C PHE A 1223 -45.37 12.97 -0.33
N TYR A 1224 -45.79 14.20 -0.63
CA TYR A 1224 -47.17 14.65 -0.43
C TYR A 1224 -48.16 13.80 -1.23
N HIS A 1225 -47.78 13.43 -2.46
CA HIS A 1225 -48.59 12.60 -3.34
C HIS A 1225 -48.33 11.10 -3.11
N THR A 1226 -47.07 10.68 -3.04
CA THR A 1226 -46.74 9.26 -2.91
C THR A 1226 -47.29 8.64 -1.64
N TYR A 1227 -47.38 9.40 -0.53
CA TYR A 1227 -47.95 8.91 0.71
C TYR A 1227 -49.40 8.41 0.55
N LEU A 1228 -50.26 9.16 -0.15
CA LEU A 1228 -51.66 8.79 -0.35
C LEU A 1228 -51.87 7.86 -1.55
N GLU A 1229 -51.08 8.05 -2.61
CA GLU A 1229 -51.34 7.42 -3.90
C GLU A 1229 -50.54 6.12 -4.10
N ALA A 1230 -49.35 5.99 -3.52
CA ALA A 1230 -48.46 4.84 -3.75
C ALA A 1230 -48.62 3.73 -2.70
N ILE A 1231 -48.92 4.07 -1.44
CA ILE A 1231 -49.10 3.10 -0.35
C ILE A 1231 -50.44 2.37 -0.50
N ALA A 1232 -50.40 1.03 -0.58
CA ALA A 1232 -51.59 0.21 -0.83
C ALA A 1232 -52.67 0.37 0.26
N LEU A 1233 -52.27 0.28 1.52
CA LEU A 1233 -53.14 0.49 2.67
C LEU A 1233 -53.87 1.85 2.61
N HIS A 1234 -53.17 2.93 2.28
CA HIS A 1234 -53.78 4.27 2.23
C HIS A 1234 -54.81 4.39 1.11
N ARG A 1235 -54.55 3.77 -0.05
CA ARG A 1235 -55.57 3.68 -1.12
C ARG A 1235 -56.79 2.89 -0.66
N GLU A 1236 -56.60 1.76 0.01
CA GLU A 1236 -57.71 0.94 0.53
C GLU A 1236 -58.56 1.70 1.54
N ILE A 1237 -57.92 2.40 2.49
CA ILE A 1237 -58.59 3.25 3.47
C ILE A 1237 -59.38 4.36 2.75
N GLN A 1238 -58.78 5.03 1.77
CA GLN A 1238 -59.42 6.10 1.02
C GLN A 1238 -60.65 5.60 0.24
N ILE A 1239 -60.51 4.48 -0.48
CA ILE A 1239 -61.61 3.86 -1.24
C ILE A 1239 -62.76 3.45 -0.31
N ALA A 1240 -62.44 2.81 0.82
CA ALA A 1240 -63.44 2.39 1.79
C ALA A 1240 -64.16 3.60 2.42
N TYR A 1241 -63.42 4.65 2.77
CA TYR A 1241 -63.96 5.87 3.37
C TYR A 1241 -64.88 6.63 2.41
N ASP A 1242 -64.47 6.77 1.15
CA ASP A 1242 -65.29 7.43 0.10
C ASP A 1242 -66.58 6.65 -0.20
N GLY A 1243 -66.61 5.35 0.09
CA GLY A 1243 -67.80 4.51 0.03
C GLY A 1243 -68.79 4.68 1.18
N LEU A 1244 -68.47 5.47 2.22
CA LEU A 1244 -69.38 5.70 3.34
C LEU A 1244 -70.60 6.54 2.92
N PRO A 1245 -71.81 6.20 3.39
CA PRO A 1245 -72.98 7.02 3.13
C PRO A 1245 -72.80 8.41 3.77
N SER A 1246 -72.86 9.47 2.94
CA SER A 1246 -72.78 10.86 3.40
C SER A 1246 -73.82 11.11 4.50
N LEU A 1247 -73.36 11.46 5.70
CA LEU A 1247 -74.22 11.91 6.79
C LEU A 1247 -74.91 13.22 6.37
N ALA A 1248 -76.12 13.13 5.83
CA ALA A 1248 -76.98 14.30 5.65
C ALA A 1248 -77.26 14.91 7.04
N ASN A 1249 -76.86 16.16 7.23
CA ASN A 1249 -77.11 16.97 8.42
C ASN A 1249 -78.56 16.87 8.89
N PRO A 1250 -78.84 16.44 10.14
CA PRO A 1250 -80.17 16.51 10.71
C PRO A 1250 -80.36 17.82 11.49
N THR A 1251 -80.28 18.98 10.84
CA THR A 1251 -80.89 20.23 11.36
C THR A 1251 -81.16 21.23 10.23
N GLY A 1252 -82.45 21.46 9.94
CA GLY A 1252 -82.93 22.62 9.17
C GLY A 1252 -84.01 22.29 8.14
N ASN A 1253 -85.28 22.23 8.57
CA ASN A 1253 -86.39 22.47 7.64
C ASN A 1253 -86.55 24.00 7.55
N SER A 1254 -86.51 24.55 6.32
CA SER A 1254 -86.31 25.96 5.92
C SER A 1254 -84.85 26.41 5.83
#